data_AF-A0A815YEQ3-F1
#
_entry.id   AF-A0A815YEQ3-F1
#
_cell.length_a   1.000
_cell.length_b   1.000
_cell.length_c   1.000
_cell.angle_alpha   90.00
_cell.angle_beta   90.00
_cell.angle_gamma   90.00
#
_symmetry.space_group_name_H-M   'P 1'
#
loop_
_entity.id
_entity.type
_entity.pdbx_description
1 polymer ?
#
loop_
_entity_poly.entity_id
_entity_poly.type
_entity_poly.pdbx_seq_one_letter_code
_entity_poly.pdbx_strand_id
1 'polypeptide(L)'
;MNQNKVVYTGLGLVIAIVLFIGGILIGRFAIPRPANTIDISTEIKHSEEEYISIWNNFKQQFLDSISAQEIESNLRDYAKKTHLAGTDDDRLEAESIAGKWRGHGLDVTIHPYAVLLSYPDPIQPNIVSIFDPNNNLIFQSNGSESIFNEDDKSLPFHKIIRPFLAYTTNGTARSQKLFYVNFCTMDDFRFLETVLNKDELNNSIVICRYGKIFRGNKISNAEKYGIIGVILYSDPINVALSPNISNLTYPNSIYMPDMGQQRGSALALSGDPLTPHYPSKDYMFRTPIDNNPHLPKIVAQQIGYKEAREILTQMTGTSVISNWTGGFHEVRYVYGGFLSDNLSIQISSYNTLQIRRVHNVIGTITGHIEPDRYVLIGAHFDAWNFGAQDDGSGTAVNHELVRAFGSLMKSNWKPRRSLMFCAWAAEEYGVVGSLEFVEEYAKILGSRVVSYINMDSIVRGNQFMLMRMSPLLYDFSIDISKQVKAPYTNETIYEQWIRHNNGEKDIGKKYFEMGLGASSDFDGFNQIASSSNLVVIYRNQSINKNLDSSPLYHTQYETFRLVKEFIDPEFQTHQAIARVIGLAALTLTDIDLLPFNPERYHQALVDLFTLTKSVAPQSINFTSLQNAIDQFKNVATQFNYRVQTTLDKSNPIQLRIVNDQ
;
A
#
# COMPACT_ATOMS: atom_id res chain seq x y z
N MET A 1 62.13 22.80 10.54
CA MET A 1 61.06 21.82 10.87
C MET A 1 60.27 21.29 9.66
N ASN A 2 60.64 21.59 8.39
CA ASN A 2 59.84 21.24 7.21
C ASN A 2 60.38 20.11 6.31
N GLN A 3 61.63 19.65 6.47
CA GLN A 3 62.14 18.56 5.62
C GLN A 3 61.67 17.18 6.09
N ASN A 4 61.56 16.94 7.40
CA ASN A 4 61.13 15.64 7.92
C ASN A 4 59.66 15.34 7.61
N LYS A 5 58.77 16.35 7.61
CA LYS A 5 57.34 16.14 7.31
C LYS A 5 57.11 15.61 5.90
N VAL A 6 57.83 16.12 4.89
CA VAL A 6 57.70 15.69 3.49
C VAL A 6 58.17 14.24 3.29
N VAL A 7 59.23 13.83 4.02
CA VAL A 7 59.72 12.45 3.97
C VAL A 7 58.72 11.50 4.62
N TYR A 8 58.11 11.88 5.75
CA TYR A 8 57.10 11.03 6.41
C TYR A 8 55.78 10.93 5.62
N THR A 9 55.31 12.00 4.97
CA THR A 9 54.14 11.90 4.08
C THR A 9 54.44 11.11 2.82
N GLY A 10 55.63 11.25 2.23
CA GLY A 10 56.05 10.44 1.09
C GLY A 10 56.11 8.95 1.44
N LEU A 11 56.68 8.61 2.60
CA LEU A 11 56.77 7.23 3.07
C LEU A 11 55.37 6.64 3.39
N GLY A 12 54.48 7.43 3.98
CA GLY A 12 53.10 7.02 4.24
C GLY A 12 52.32 6.74 2.96
N LEU A 13 52.50 7.54 1.91
CA LEU A 13 51.85 7.33 0.61
C LEU A 13 52.34 6.04 -0.08
N VAL A 14 53.65 5.77 -0.01
CA VAL A 14 54.23 4.53 -0.56
C VAL A 14 53.71 3.30 0.18
N ILE A 15 53.63 3.35 1.51
CA ILE A 15 53.07 2.25 2.32
C ILE A 15 51.60 2.01 1.97
N ALA A 16 50.80 3.07 1.81
CA ALA A 16 49.40 2.95 1.42
C ALA A 16 49.23 2.31 0.03
N ILE A 17 50.05 2.69 -0.94
CA ILE A 17 50.04 2.11 -2.29
C ILE A 17 50.43 0.62 -2.25
N VAL A 18 51.46 0.27 -1.47
CA VAL A 18 51.91 -1.13 -1.34
C VAL A 18 50.83 -1.99 -0.66
N LEU A 19 50.18 -1.47 0.38
CA LEU A 19 49.06 -2.18 1.04
C LEU A 19 47.84 -2.30 0.13
N PHE A 20 47.54 -1.27 -0.69
CA PHE A 20 46.45 -1.30 -1.65
C PHE A 20 46.70 -2.32 -2.76
N ILE A 21 47.89 -2.34 -3.36
CA ILE A 21 48.30 -3.32 -4.38
C ILE A 21 48.35 -4.72 -3.76
N GLY A 22 48.87 -4.85 -2.53
CA GLY A 22 48.88 -6.09 -1.77
C GLY A 22 47.47 -6.63 -1.52
N GLY A 23 46.53 -5.77 -1.15
CA GLY A 23 45.12 -6.13 -0.98
C GLY A 23 44.47 -6.61 -2.28
N ILE A 24 44.76 -5.97 -3.41
CA ILE A 24 44.28 -6.41 -4.74
C ILE A 24 44.87 -7.77 -5.12
N LEU A 25 46.18 -7.98 -4.87
CA LEU A 25 46.85 -9.25 -5.18
C LEU A 25 46.35 -10.37 -4.29
N ILE A 26 46.20 -10.13 -2.98
CA ILE A 26 45.62 -11.11 -2.04
C ILE A 26 44.17 -11.40 -2.43
N GLY A 27 43.34 -10.40 -2.73
CA GLY A 27 41.98 -10.61 -3.20
C GLY A 27 41.90 -11.41 -4.52
N ARG A 28 42.86 -11.22 -5.42
CA ARG A 28 42.92 -11.91 -6.72
C ARG A 28 43.44 -13.35 -6.64
N PHE A 29 44.28 -13.66 -5.64
CA PHE A 29 44.99 -14.96 -5.56
C PHE A 29 44.66 -15.80 -4.31
N ALA A 30 44.10 -15.22 -3.25
CA ALA A 30 43.74 -15.93 -2.01
C ALA A 30 42.26 -16.37 -1.96
N ILE A 31 41.40 -15.86 -2.85
CA ILE A 31 40.07 -16.44 -3.07
C ILE A 31 40.27 -17.65 -4.00
N PRO A 32 39.95 -18.87 -3.57
CA PRO A 32 39.97 -20.03 -4.45
C PRO A 32 39.04 -19.75 -5.61
N ARG A 33 39.57 -19.66 -6.84
CA ARG A 33 38.71 -19.74 -8.01
C ARG A 33 38.02 -21.10 -7.93
N PRO A 34 36.68 -21.19 -8.07
CA PRO A 34 36.05 -22.49 -8.20
C PRO A 34 36.76 -23.23 -9.33
N ALA A 35 37.44 -24.32 -8.98
CA ALA A 35 37.99 -25.26 -9.93
C ALA A 35 36.80 -25.98 -10.56
N ASN A 36 36.22 -25.30 -11.54
CA ASN A 36 35.35 -25.79 -12.59
C ASN A 36 35.02 -24.57 -13.44
N THR A 37 35.89 -24.25 -14.40
CA THR A 37 35.40 -23.74 -15.68
C THR A 37 34.50 -24.84 -16.23
N ILE A 38 33.22 -24.79 -15.87
CA ILE A 38 32.20 -25.47 -16.66
C ILE A 38 32.33 -24.83 -18.04
N ASP A 39 32.72 -25.66 -18.99
CA ASP A 39 32.64 -25.34 -20.39
C ASP A 39 31.17 -25.09 -20.73
N ILE A 40 30.75 -23.82 -20.76
CA ILE A 40 29.38 -23.40 -21.09
C ILE A 40 29.05 -23.77 -22.57
N SER A 41 29.99 -24.34 -23.33
CA SER A 41 29.70 -24.85 -24.67
C SER A 41 28.94 -26.18 -24.72
N THR A 42 28.56 -26.76 -23.58
CA THR A 42 27.73 -27.99 -23.50
C THR A 42 26.35 -27.80 -22.87
N GLU A 43 25.79 -26.59 -22.92
CA GLU A 43 24.32 -26.49 -22.85
C GLU A 43 23.75 -27.07 -24.15
N ILE A 44 22.92 -28.11 -23.99
CA ILE A 44 22.07 -28.62 -25.05
C ILE A 44 21.32 -27.40 -25.60
N LYS A 45 21.67 -26.97 -26.82
CA LYS A 45 20.91 -25.93 -27.52
C LYS A 45 19.54 -26.51 -27.81
N HIS A 46 18.61 -26.34 -26.88
CA HIS A 46 17.20 -26.58 -27.12
C HIS A 46 16.77 -25.72 -28.30
N SER A 47 15.95 -26.29 -29.18
CA SER A 47 15.32 -25.49 -30.21
C SER A 47 14.38 -24.46 -29.57
N GLU A 48 14.08 -23.37 -30.26
CA GLU A 48 13.10 -22.37 -29.77
C GLU A 48 11.76 -23.03 -29.41
N GLU A 49 11.33 -24.03 -30.19
CA GLU A 49 10.13 -24.83 -29.91
C GLU A 49 10.22 -25.61 -28.59
N GLU A 50 11.38 -26.18 -28.28
CA GLU A 50 11.60 -26.94 -27.05
C GLU A 50 11.63 -26.01 -25.82
N TYR A 51 12.26 -24.84 -25.93
CA TYR A 51 12.19 -23.81 -24.89
C TYR A 51 10.74 -23.34 -24.64
N ILE A 52 9.99 -23.06 -25.69
CA ILE A 52 8.56 -22.69 -25.59
C ILE A 52 7.76 -23.80 -24.92
N SER A 53 8.02 -25.06 -25.25
CA SER A 53 7.37 -26.21 -24.64
C SER A 53 7.68 -26.32 -23.13
N ILE A 54 8.95 -26.19 -22.75
CA ILE A 54 9.40 -26.21 -21.35
C ILE A 54 8.76 -25.07 -20.56
N TRP A 55 8.80 -23.85 -21.09
CA TRP A 55 8.16 -22.68 -20.49
C TRP A 55 6.66 -22.89 -20.29
N ASN A 56 5.96 -23.36 -21.33
CA ASN A 56 4.52 -23.62 -21.23
C ASN A 56 4.19 -24.71 -20.21
N ASN A 57 5.06 -25.71 -20.06
CA ASN A 57 4.91 -26.74 -19.03
C ASN A 57 5.02 -26.12 -17.62
N PHE A 58 6.10 -25.39 -17.32
CA PHE A 58 6.24 -24.73 -16.01
C PHE A 58 5.12 -23.73 -15.73
N LYS A 59 4.70 -22.96 -16.75
CA LYS A 59 3.57 -22.05 -16.66
C LYS A 59 2.28 -22.78 -16.27
N GLN A 60 1.97 -23.88 -16.95
CA GLN A 60 0.76 -24.66 -16.69
C GLN A 60 0.83 -25.33 -15.32
N GLN A 61 1.97 -25.93 -14.99
CA GLN A 61 2.23 -26.52 -13.68
C GLN A 61 2.04 -25.49 -12.56
N PHE A 62 2.54 -24.27 -12.73
CA PHE A 62 2.35 -23.17 -11.79
C PHE A 62 0.86 -22.86 -11.61
N LEU A 63 0.14 -22.57 -12.69
CA LEU A 63 -1.26 -22.17 -12.67
C LEU A 63 -2.17 -23.25 -12.05
N ASP A 64 -1.86 -24.52 -12.31
CA ASP A 64 -2.58 -25.67 -11.77
C ASP A 64 -2.23 -25.92 -10.30
N SER A 65 -1.04 -25.52 -9.86
CA SER A 65 -0.63 -25.68 -8.46
C SER A 65 -1.34 -24.74 -7.50
N ILE A 66 -1.85 -23.58 -7.96
CA ILE A 66 -2.53 -22.61 -7.09
C ILE A 66 -3.88 -23.18 -6.59
N SER A 67 -4.01 -23.35 -5.28
CA SER A 67 -5.15 -23.95 -4.59
C SER A 67 -5.98 -22.92 -3.84
N ALA A 68 -7.28 -22.87 -4.13
CA ALA A 68 -8.24 -22.06 -3.37
C ALA A 68 -8.35 -22.53 -1.89
N GLN A 69 -8.23 -23.84 -1.65
CA GLN A 69 -8.32 -24.43 -0.32
C GLN A 69 -7.12 -24.05 0.57
N GLU A 70 -5.91 -24.03 0.00
CA GLU A 70 -4.71 -23.58 0.72
C GLU A 70 -4.81 -22.09 1.05
N ILE A 71 -5.28 -21.25 0.11
CA ILE A 71 -5.50 -19.83 0.38
C ILE A 71 -6.56 -19.63 1.48
N GLU A 72 -7.67 -20.38 1.43
CA GLU A 72 -8.68 -20.35 2.49
C GLU A 72 -8.08 -20.70 3.85
N SER A 73 -7.27 -21.75 3.92
CA SER A 73 -6.61 -22.18 5.15
C SER A 73 -5.64 -21.11 5.67
N ASN A 74 -4.83 -20.53 4.78
CA ASN A 74 -3.88 -19.47 5.13
C ASN A 74 -4.61 -18.25 5.69
N LEU A 75 -5.70 -17.79 5.03
CA LEU A 75 -6.47 -16.66 5.51
C LEU A 75 -7.16 -16.95 6.85
N ARG A 76 -7.71 -18.16 6.99
CA ARG A 76 -8.34 -18.60 8.23
C ARG A 76 -7.34 -18.62 9.38
N ASP A 77 -6.11 -19.05 9.15
CA ASP A 77 -5.07 -19.08 10.17
C ASP A 77 -4.59 -17.69 10.56
N TYR A 78 -4.41 -16.81 9.58
CA TYR A 78 -4.04 -15.41 9.78
C TYR A 78 -5.08 -14.65 10.62
N ALA A 79 -6.34 -14.66 10.18
CA ALA A 79 -7.41 -13.85 10.76
C ALA A 79 -7.99 -14.38 12.10
N LYS A 80 -7.35 -15.38 12.72
CA LYS A 80 -7.73 -15.91 14.06
C LYS A 80 -7.26 -15.02 15.21
N LYS A 81 -6.35 -14.09 14.96
CA LYS A 81 -5.73 -13.25 15.99
C LYS A 81 -5.67 -11.81 15.52
N THR A 82 -5.44 -10.91 16.46
CA THR A 82 -5.02 -9.55 16.12
C THR A 82 -3.51 -9.53 15.91
N HIS A 83 -3.05 -8.72 14.96
CA HIS A 83 -1.63 -8.60 14.58
C HIS A 83 -1.29 -7.12 14.38
N LEU A 84 -1.51 -6.33 15.43
CA LEU A 84 -1.17 -4.91 15.42
C LEU A 84 0.35 -4.74 15.43
N ALA A 85 0.88 -3.92 14.53
CA ALA A 85 2.31 -3.73 14.34
C ALA A 85 3.08 -3.46 15.66
N GLY A 86 4.26 -4.07 15.79
CA GLY A 86 5.16 -3.89 16.93
C GLY A 86 4.71 -4.54 18.24
N THR A 87 3.65 -5.35 18.21
CA THR A 87 3.22 -6.19 19.33
C THR A 87 3.94 -7.55 19.32
N ASP A 88 3.79 -8.33 20.40
CA ASP A 88 4.32 -9.70 20.43
C ASP A 88 3.62 -10.62 19.42
N ASP A 89 2.32 -10.44 19.20
CA ASP A 89 1.55 -11.22 18.22
C ASP A 89 2.06 -10.93 16.78
N ASP A 90 2.39 -9.68 16.46
CA ASP A 90 3.03 -9.25 15.20
C ASP A 90 4.43 -9.87 15.00
N ARG A 91 5.29 -9.85 16.03
CA ARG A 91 6.61 -10.51 15.97
C ARG A 91 6.47 -12.03 15.74
N LEU A 92 5.54 -12.68 16.43
CA LEU A 92 5.30 -14.11 16.28
C LEU A 92 4.76 -14.46 14.89
N GLU A 93 3.96 -13.57 14.28
CA GLU A 93 3.52 -13.75 12.90
C GLU A 93 4.70 -13.66 11.92
N ALA A 94 5.60 -12.68 12.07
CA ALA A 94 6.82 -12.62 11.26
C ALA A 94 7.68 -13.90 11.38
N GLU A 95 7.84 -14.44 12.58
CA GLU A 95 8.55 -15.71 12.81
C GLU A 95 7.84 -16.91 12.17
N SER A 96 6.51 -16.95 12.25
CA SER A 96 5.65 -17.95 11.61
C SER A 96 5.78 -17.92 10.08
N ILE A 97 5.69 -16.73 9.49
CA ILE A 97 5.89 -16.50 8.06
C ILE A 97 7.27 -17.01 7.63
N ALA A 98 8.32 -16.60 8.36
CA ALA A 98 9.67 -17.01 8.05
C ALA A 98 9.87 -18.53 8.14
N GLY A 99 9.26 -19.18 9.14
CA GLY A 99 9.27 -20.64 9.29
C GLY A 99 8.58 -21.35 8.13
N LYS A 100 7.37 -20.91 7.74
CA LYS A 100 6.61 -21.47 6.61
C LYS A 100 7.41 -21.34 5.31
N TRP A 101 7.97 -20.17 5.03
CA TRP A 101 8.71 -19.92 3.78
C TRP A 101 10.01 -20.73 3.68
N ARG A 102 10.76 -20.89 4.78
CA ARG A 102 11.92 -21.81 4.83
C ARG A 102 11.49 -23.25 4.55
N GLY A 103 10.33 -23.67 5.09
CA GLY A 103 9.75 -24.99 4.82
C GLY A 103 9.44 -25.26 3.34
N HIS A 104 9.25 -24.21 2.55
CA HIS A 104 9.05 -24.28 1.09
C HIS A 104 10.35 -24.10 0.28
N GLY A 105 11.50 -24.00 0.94
CA GLY A 105 12.83 -24.01 0.31
C GLY A 105 13.39 -22.64 -0.06
N LEU A 106 12.79 -21.55 0.44
CA LEU A 106 13.33 -20.20 0.25
C LEU A 106 14.46 -19.91 1.23
N ASP A 107 15.41 -19.06 0.81
CA ASP A 107 16.36 -18.44 1.73
C ASP A 107 15.70 -17.23 2.42
N VAL A 108 15.54 -17.27 3.74
CA VAL A 108 14.68 -16.32 4.47
C VAL A 108 15.44 -15.53 5.52
N THR A 109 15.41 -14.21 5.38
CA THR A 109 15.99 -13.24 6.31
C THR A 109 14.90 -12.37 6.95
N ILE A 110 15.05 -12.07 8.24
CA ILE A 110 14.19 -11.14 8.97
C ILE A 110 14.95 -9.82 9.15
N HIS A 111 14.33 -8.70 8.77
CA HIS A 111 14.90 -7.37 8.85
C HIS A 111 14.19 -6.56 9.95
N PRO A 112 14.82 -6.36 11.12
CA PRO A 112 14.25 -5.55 12.18
C PRO A 112 14.52 -4.06 11.97
N TYR A 113 13.52 -3.23 12.30
CA TYR A 113 13.64 -1.77 12.42
C TYR A 113 13.00 -1.31 13.72
N ALA A 114 13.65 -0.39 14.44
CA ALA A 114 13.12 0.22 15.64
C ALA A 114 12.39 1.50 15.24
N VAL A 115 11.06 1.51 15.20
CA VAL A 115 10.27 2.60 14.60
C VAL A 115 9.35 3.23 15.63
N LEU A 116 9.00 4.51 15.47
CA LEU A 116 7.99 5.14 16.31
C LEU A 116 6.60 4.66 15.91
N LEU A 117 5.86 4.03 16.83
CA LEU A 117 4.47 3.64 16.66
C LEU A 117 3.57 4.35 17.69
N SER A 118 2.25 4.23 17.51
CA SER A 118 1.24 4.87 18.35
C SER A 118 0.19 3.86 18.81
N TYR A 119 -0.17 3.83 20.09
CA TYR A 119 -1.16 2.88 20.63
C TYR A 119 -2.24 3.58 21.44
N PRO A 120 -3.50 3.12 21.42
CA PRO A 120 -4.54 3.65 22.31
C PRO A 120 -4.27 3.20 23.74
N ASP A 121 -4.80 3.96 24.70
CA ASP A 121 -4.84 3.50 26.10
C ASP A 121 -5.80 2.29 26.20
N PRO A 122 -5.39 1.17 26.82
CA PRO A 122 -6.22 -0.03 26.92
C PRO A 122 -7.43 0.16 27.86
N ILE A 123 -7.31 1.08 28.84
CA ILE A 123 -8.30 1.33 29.89
C ILE A 123 -9.17 2.54 29.53
N GLN A 124 -8.56 3.66 29.12
CA GLN A 124 -9.25 4.92 28.85
C GLN A 124 -9.57 5.06 27.35
N PRO A 125 -10.84 5.00 26.93
CA PRO A 125 -11.20 5.13 25.53
C PRO A 125 -11.02 6.56 25.03
N ASN A 126 -10.62 6.69 23.77
CA ASN A 126 -10.74 7.95 23.05
C ASN A 126 -12.22 8.22 22.76
N ILE A 127 -12.68 9.43 23.04
CA ILE A 127 -14.10 9.78 22.95
C ILE A 127 -14.33 11.21 22.47
N VAL A 128 -15.51 11.42 21.90
CA VAL A 128 -16.10 12.72 21.60
C VAL A 128 -17.29 12.93 22.54
N SER A 129 -17.35 14.08 23.19
CA SER A 129 -18.40 14.42 24.16
C SER A 129 -18.99 15.79 23.87
N ILE A 130 -20.27 15.99 24.18
CA ILE A 130 -20.94 17.30 24.17
C ILE A 130 -21.39 17.63 25.59
N PHE A 131 -21.23 18.88 25.96
CA PHE A 131 -21.57 19.40 27.28
C PHE A 131 -22.41 20.66 27.18
N ASP A 132 -23.27 20.86 28.17
CA ASP A 132 -24.03 22.10 28.33
C ASP A 132 -23.17 23.25 28.90
N PRO A 133 -23.70 24.49 28.96
CA PRO A 133 -22.99 25.63 29.56
C PRO A 133 -22.65 25.47 31.05
N ASN A 134 -23.31 24.55 31.75
CA ASN A 134 -23.05 24.22 33.15
C ASN A 134 -22.02 23.08 33.31
N ASN A 135 -21.40 22.63 32.20
CA ASN A 135 -20.49 21.49 32.12
C ASN A 135 -21.11 20.12 32.44
N ASN A 136 -22.43 19.98 32.35
CA ASN A 136 -23.07 18.67 32.39
C ASN A 136 -22.88 17.94 31.06
N LEU A 137 -22.61 16.64 31.13
CA LEU A 137 -22.47 15.78 29.96
C LEU A 137 -23.83 15.54 29.30
N ILE A 138 -23.95 15.88 28.01
CA ILE A 138 -25.18 15.72 27.21
C ILE A 138 -25.07 14.54 26.25
N PHE A 139 -23.89 14.34 25.67
CA PHE A 139 -23.60 13.23 24.76
C PHE A 139 -22.17 12.74 24.96
N GLN A 140 -21.96 11.45 24.77
CA GLN A 140 -20.64 10.83 24.74
C GLN A 140 -20.63 9.67 23.73
N SER A 141 -19.65 9.68 22.84
CA SER A 141 -19.39 8.54 21.96
C SER A 141 -18.96 7.31 22.76
N ASN A 142 -19.26 6.13 22.26
CA ASN A 142 -18.98 4.85 22.90
C ASN A 142 -17.47 4.55 23.03
N GLY A 143 -16.65 5.03 22.08
CA GLY A 143 -15.21 4.72 22.06
C GLY A 143 -14.90 3.24 21.77
N SER A 144 -15.90 2.49 21.27
CA SER A 144 -15.79 1.12 20.79
C SER A 144 -16.86 0.82 19.74
N GLU A 145 -16.60 -0.21 18.94
CA GLU A 145 -17.54 -0.75 17.94
C GLU A 145 -18.39 -1.87 18.56
N SER A 146 -19.59 -2.09 18.05
CA SER A 146 -20.50 -3.16 18.49
C SER A 146 -19.90 -4.55 18.23
N ILE A 147 -19.92 -5.44 19.22
CA ILE A 147 -19.49 -6.82 19.02
C ILE A 147 -20.66 -7.64 18.48
N PHE A 148 -20.44 -8.35 17.37
CA PHE A 148 -21.43 -9.29 16.81
C PHE A 148 -20.91 -10.71 16.94
N ASN A 149 -21.81 -11.66 17.18
CA ASN A 149 -21.49 -13.08 17.36
C ASN A 149 -20.48 -13.31 18.50
N GLU A 150 -20.73 -12.75 19.69
CA GLU A 150 -19.87 -12.93 20.89
C GLU A 150 -19.63 -14.40 21.25
N ASP A 151 -20.53 -15.30 20.82
CA ASP A 151 -20.41 -16.75 20.99
C ASP A 151 -19.34 -17.39 20.08
N ASP A 152 -18.80 -16.67 19.10
CA ASP A 152 -17.72 -17.15 18.23
C ASP A 152 -16.40 -17.25 19.00
N LYS A 153 -16.18 -18.42 19.60
CA LYS A 153 -14.95 -18.74 20.35
C LYS A 153 -13.69 -18.76 19.49
N SER A 154 -13.79 -18.62 18.17
CA SER A 154 -12.63 -18.56 17.27
C SER A 154 -11.95 -17.20 17.26
N LEU A 155 -12.62 -16.13 17.74
CA LEU A 155 -12.09 -14.78 17.77
C LEU A 155 -11.75 -14.31 19.19
N PRO A 156 -10.56 -13.75 19.42
CA PRO A 156 -10.17 -13.19 20.72
C PRO A 156 -10.78 -11.81 20.95
N PHE A 157 -12.10 -11.71 21.14
CA PHE A 157 -12.80 -10.42 21.32
C PHE A 157 -12.21 -9.53 22.43
N HIS A 158 -11.63 -10.13 23.48
CA HIS A 158 -10.95 -9.41 24.57
C HIS A 158 -9.62 -8.73 24.17
N LYS A 159 -9.07 -9.05 22.99
CA LYS A 159 -7.86 -8.45 22.42
C LYS A 159 -8.15 -7.43 21.31
N ILE A 160 -9.42 -7.13 21.03
CA ILE A 160 -9.78 -6.14 20.01
C ILE A 160 -9.20 -4.78 20.40
N ILE A 161 -8.54 -4.16 19.43
CA ILE A 161 -7.94 -2.84 19.60
C ILE A 161 -9.04 -1.80 19.51
N ARG A 162 -9.18 -0.95 20.54
CA ARG A 162 -10.14 0.15 20.56
C ARG A 162 -9.95 1.07 19.34
N PRO A 163 -11.01 1.68 18.79
CA PRO A 163 -10.87 2.67 17.73
C PRO A 163 -10.00 3.86 18.14
N PHE A 164 -8.98 4.14 17.34
CA PHE A 164 -8.11 5.31 17.49
C PHE A 164 -7.51 5.73 16.15
N LEU A 165 -7.06 6.98 16.06
CA LEU A 165 -6.21 7.46 14.98
C LEU A 165 -4.76 7.46 15.45
N ALA A 166 -3.92 6.59 14.90
CA ALA A 166 -2.51 6.53 15.28
C ALA A 166 -1.81 7.88 15.02
N TYR A 167 -0.91 8.29 15.91
CA TYR A 167 -0.15 9.55 15.89
C TYR A 167 -0.94 10.85 16.13
N THR A 168 -2.26 10.80 16.33
CA THR A 168 -2.95 12.00 16.79
C THR A 168 -2.40 12.46 18.14
N THR A 169 -2.43 13.78 18.38
CA THR A 169 -1.94 14.36 19.63
C THR A 169 -2.71 13.80 20.82
N ASN A 170 -1.99 13.36 21.86
CA ASN A 170 -2.59 13.02 23.15
C ASN A 170 -3.07 14.30 23.84
N GLY A 171 -4.29 14.28 24.37
CA GLY A 171 -4.86 15.37 25.14
C GLY A 171 -6.33 15.61 24.82
N THR A 172 -6.80 16.79 25.23
CA THR A 172 -8.18 17.21 25.02
C THR A 172 -8.24 18.53 24.25
N ALA A 173 -9.18 18.62 23.31
CA ALA A 173 -9.56 19.88 22.69
C ALA A 173 -11.05 20.08 22.88
N ARG A 174 -11.44 21.29 23.29
CA ARG A 174 -12.83 21.65 23.54
C ARG A 174 -13.15 22.98 22.90
N SER A 175 -14.30 23.08 22.23
CA SER A 175 -14.77 24.31 21.62
C SER A 175 -16.30 24.37 21.59
N GLN A 176 -16.84 25.58 21.60
CA GLN A 176 -18.25 25.81 21.25
C GLN A 176 -18.45 25.89 19.73
N LYS A 177 -17.34 26.03 18.98
CA LYS A 177 -17.37 26.11 17.53
C LYS A 177 -17.16 24.75 16.89
N LEU A 178 -18.16 24.32 16.12
CA LEU A 178 -18.10 23.11 15.29
C LEU A 178 -18.43 23.47 13.84
N PHE A 179 -17.57 23.06 12.91
CA PHE A 179 -17.80 23.21 11.47
C PHE A 179 -17.80 21.87 10.76
N TYR A 180 -18.69 21.71 9.78
CA TYR A 180 -18.71 20.54 8.90
C TYR A 180 -17.97 20.91 7.63
N VAL A 181 -16.87 20.20 7.35
CA VAL A 181 -15.94 20.57 6.27
C VAL A 181 -15.85 19.47 5.23
N ASN A 182 -16.98 18.83 4.92
CA ASN A 182 -17.07 17.83 3.85
C ASN A 182 -15.99 16.74 3.95
N PHE A 183 -15.01 16.69 3.04
CA PHE A 183 -13.91 15.72 3.07
C PHE A 183 -12.61 16.31 3.63
N CYS A 184 -12.62 17.50 4.23
CA CYS A 184 -11.44 18.21 4.76
C CYS A 184 -10.34 18.39 3.69
N THR A 185 -10.70 18.51 2.41
CA THR A 185 -9.74 18.82 1.35
C THR A 185 -9.34 20.29 1.39
N MET A 186 -8.18 20.64 0.80
CA MET A 186 -7.81 22.05 0.67
C MET A 186 -8.86 22.86 -0.11
N ASP A 187 -9.54 22.24 -1.08
CA ASP A 187 -10.61 22.90 -1.83
C ASP A 187 -11.88 23.08 -0.99
N ASP A 188 -12.17 22.16 -0.06
CA ASP A 188 -13.26 22.34 0.90
C ASP A 188 -13.00 23.55 1.80
N PHE A 189 -11.77 23.70 2.30
CA PHE A 189 -11.39 24.85 3.12
C PHE A 189 -11.37 26.17 2.35
N ARG A 190 -10.84 26.19 1.12
CA ARG A 190 -10.90 27.36 0.23
C ARG A 190 -12.33 27.76 -0.09
N PHE A 191 -13.21 26.78 -0.26
CA PHE A 191 -14.63 27.05 -0.44
C PHE A 191 -15.25 27.68 0.81
N LEU A 192 -14.92 27.21 2.03
CA LEU A 192 -15.38 27.84 3.27
C LEU A 192 -14.97 29.31 3.39
N GLU A 193 -13.77 29.69 2.93
CA GLU A 193 -13.33 31.09 2.89
C GLU A 193 -14.23 31.98 2.01
N THR A 194 -15.05 31.40 1.12
CA THR A 194 -16.02 32.15 0.29
C THR A 194 -17.37 32.37 0.97
N VAL A 195 -17.69 31.58 2.01
CA VAL A 195 -18.98 31.61 2.70
C VAL A 195 -18.88 31.99 4.19
N LEU A 196 -17.67 31.98 4.75
CA LEU A 196 -17.34 32.32 6.14
C LEU A 196 -16.10 33.22 6.18
N ASN A 197 -15.95 34.03 7.22
CA ASN A 197 -14.66 34.67 7.49
C ASN A 197 -13.68 33.61 8.03
N LYS A 198 -12.47 33.55 7.47
CA LYS A 198 -11.42 32.59 7.85
C LYS A 198 -11.16 32.56 9.37
N ASP A 199 -11.19 33.73 10.02
CA ASP A 199 -10.93 33.85 11.45
C ASP A 199 -11.99 33.14 12.33
N GLU A 200 -13.16 32.83 11.77
CA GLU A 200 -14.20 32.07 12.47
C GLU A 200 -13.75 30.64 12.78
N LEU A 201 -12.93 30.03 11.90
CA LEU A 201 -12.42 28.66 12.03
C LEU A 201 -11.35 28.52 13.12
N ASN A 202 -10.70 29.61 13.54
CA ASN A 202 -9.67 29.56 14.58
C ASN A 202 -10.27 29.08 15.91
N ASN A 203 -9.54 28.17 16.57
CA ASN A 203 -9.92 27.52 17.83
C ASN A 203 -11.26 26.76 17.75
N SER A 204 -11.60 26.24 16.57
CA SER A 204 -12.76 25.39 16.36
C SER A 204 -12.40 23.90 16.29
N ILE A 205 -13.42 23.06 16.39
CA ILE A 205 -13.35 21.65 16.03
C ILE A 205 -14.08 21.48 14.69
N VAL A 206 -13.62 20.54 13.86
CA VAL A 206 -14.31 20.20 12.61
C VAL A 206 -14.76 18.75 12.58
N ILE A 207 -15.87 18.49 11.90
CA ILE A 207 -16.33 17.14 11.57
C ILE A 207 -16.25 16.91 10.06
N CYS A 208 -15.61 15.82 9.66
CA CYS A 208 -15.28 15.50 8.28
C CYS A 208 -15.57 14.04 7.94
N ARG A 209 -15.97 13.82 6.69
CA ARG A 209 -16.19 12.50 6.10
C ARG A 209 -14.86 11.88 5.73
N TYR A 210 -14.73 10.56 5.93
CA TYR A 210 -13.72 9.76 5.26
C TYR A 210 -13.90 9.79 3.73
N GLY A 211 -12.82 9.53 2.99
CA GLY A 211 -12.80 9.52 1.51
C GLY A 211 -12.08 10.71 0.87
N LYS A 212 -11.93 10.67 -0.46
CA LYS A 212 -11.25 11.65 -1.35
C LYS A 212 -9.74 11.83 -1.15
N ILE A 213 -9.29 12.05 0.07
CA ILE A 213 -7.88 12.20 0.43
C ILE A 213 -7.55 11.35 1.65
N PHE A 214 -6.27 11.03 1.81
CA PHE A 214 -5.78 10.32 2.98
C PHE A 214 -6.06 11.09 4.28
N ARG A 215 -6.37 10.37 5.35
CA ARG A 215 -6.88 10.93 6.62
C ARG A 215 -5.88 11.85 7.32
N GLY A 216 -4.58 11.55 7.26
CA GLY A 216 -3.54 12.45 7.78
C GLY A 216 -3.52 13.79 7.05
N ASN A 217 -3.81 13.82 5.74
CA ASN A 217 -3.93 15.10 5.02
C ASN A 217 -5.14 15.92 5.48
N LYS A 218 -6.25 15.28 5.87
CA LYS A 218 -7.41 15.99 6.46
C LYS A 218 -7.01 16.75 7.72
N ILE A 219 -6.27 16.07 8.59
CA ILE A 219 -5.79 16.61 9.87
C ILE A 219 -4.75 17.72 9.61
N SER A 220 -3.78 17.48 8.74
CA SER A 220 -2.78 18.48 8.35
C SER A 220 -3.40 19.71 7.68
N ASN A 221 -4.44 19.55 6.86
CA ASN A 221 -5.16 20.67 6.27
C ASN A 221 -5.91 21.47 7.35
N ALA A 222 -6.62 20.80 8.25
CA ALA A 222 -7.33 21.46 9.34
C ALA A 222 -6.38 22.30 10.22
N GLU A 223 -5.21 21.75 10.56
CA GLU A 223 -4.19 22.43 11.35
C GLU A 223 -3.77 23.79 10.73
N LYS A 224 -3.63 23.86 9.39
CA LYS A 224 -3.28 25.10 8.65
C LYS A 224 -4.34 26.20 8.77
N TYR A 225 -5.57 25.85 9.16
CA TYR A 225 -6.69 26.78 9.33
C TYR A 225 -6.98 27.11 10.80
N GLY A 226 -6.04 26.82 11.72
CA GLY A 226 -6.17 27.17 13.14
C GLY A 226 -7.22 26.34 13.89
N ILE A 227 -7.64 25.21 13.31
CA ILE A 227 -8.54 24.23 13.93
C ILE A 227 -7.74 23.45 14.98
N ILE A 228 -8.38 23.17 16.12
CA ILE A 228 -7.74 22.52 17.27
C ILE A 228 -8.14 21.04 17.42
N GLY A 229 -9.11 20.57 16.64
CA GLY A 229 -9.38 19.15 16.56
C GLY A 229 -10.29 18.70 15.41
N VAL A 230 -10.19 17.43 15.05
CA VAL A 230 -10.87 16.83 13.90
C VAL A 230 -11.65 15.57 14.30
N ILE A 231 -12.92 15.53 13.97
CA ILE A 231 -13.78 14.34 14.09
C ILE A 231 -13.92 13.73 12.70
N LEU A 232 -13.59 12.44 12.57
CA LEU A 232 -13.76 11.71 11.32
C LEU A 232 -14.91 10.70 11.43
N TYR A 233 -15.72 10.57 10.37
CA TYR A 233 -16.74 9.52 10.31
C TYR A 233 -16.89 8.94 8.90
N SER A 234 -17.29 7.68 8.83
CA SER A 234 -17.61 6.99 7.57
C SER A 234 -19.05 7.29 7.19
N ASP A 235 -19.26 8.29 6.33
CA ASP A 235 -20.61 8.68 5.92
C ASP A 235 -21.37 7.51 5.24
N PRO A 236 -22.61 7.20 5.66
CA PRO A 236 -23.33 6.05 5.14
C PRO A 236 -23.57 6.09 3.64
N ILE A 237 -23.56 7.27 2.99
CA ILE A 237 -23.64 7.35 1.52
C ILE A 237 -22.51 6.58 0.82
N ASN A 238 -21.43 6.29 1.55
CA ASN A 238 -20.24 5.62 1.06
C ASN A 238 -20.10 4.18 1.57
N VAL A 239 -20.69 3.85 2.72
CA VAL A 239 -20.42 2.59 3.43
C VAL A 239 -21.67 1.77 3.77
N ALA A 240 -22.89 2.30 3.55
CA ALA A 240 -24.14 1.62 3.85
C ALA A 240 -25.18 1.82 2.73
N LEU A 241 -25.91 0.76 2.35
CA LEU A 241 -27.01 0.88 1.38
C LEU A 241 -28.20 1.66 1.92
N SER A 242 -28.51 1.47 3.20
CA SER A 242 -29.52 2.23 3.91
C SER A 242 -29.14 2.32 5.39
N PRO A 243 -28.76 3.50 5.90
CA PRO A 243 -28.23 3.62 7.27
C PRO A 243 -29.22 3.24 8.37
N ASN A 244 -30.53 3.20 8.05
CA ASN A 244 -31.60 2.95 9.01
C ASN A 244 -32.11 1.50 9.02
N ILE A 245 -31.56 0.62 8.18
CA ILE A 245 -32.01 -0.77 8.08
C ILE A 245 -30.86 -1.72 8.48
N SER A 246 -30.88 -2.14 9.75
CA SER A 246 -29.81 -2.97 10.35
C SER A 246 -29.62 -4.34 9.69
N ASN A 247 -30.61 -4.88 8.99
CA ASN A 247 -30.46 -6.14 8.27
C ASN A 247 -29.64 -6.01 6.96
N LEU A 248 -29.34 -4.78 6.51
CA LEU A 248 -28.54 -4.51 5.33
C LEU A 248 -27.06 -4.23 5.66
N THR A 249 -26.65 -4.33 6.92
CA THR A 249 -25.26 -4.13 7.38
C THR A 249 -24.67 -5.42 7.96
N TYR A 250 -23.35 -5.45 8.18
CA TYR A 250 -22.69 -6.51 8.94
C TYR A 250 -23.39 -6.70 10.30
N PRO A 251 -23.64 -7.94 10.75
CA PRO A 251 -23.10 -9.22 10.27
C PRO A 251 -23.88 -9.91 9.14
N ASN A 252 -24.83 -9.24 8.49
CA ASN A 252 -25.69 -9.85 7.46
C ASN A 252 -25.28 -9.48 6.02
N SER A 253 -24.30 -8.59 5.85
CA SER A 253 -23.83 -8.11 4.55
C SER A 253 -22.39 -7.59 4.63
N ILE A 254 -21.87 -7.12 3.49
CA ILE A 254 -20.55 -6.46 3.38
C ILE A 254 -20.56 -4.98 3.81
N TYR A 255 -21.69 -4.43 4.25
CA TYR A 255 -21.83 -2.99 4.52
C TYR A 255 -21.59 -2.64 6.00
N MET A 256 -21.09 -1.42 6.24
CA MET A 256 -20.71 -0.97 7.57
C MET A 256 -21.92 -0.83 8.49
N PRO A 257 -21.90 -1.37 9.72
CA PRO A 257 -22.89 -1.10 10.74
C PRO A 257 -22.70 0.29 11.35
N ASP A 258 -23.71 0.78 12.06
CA ASP A 258 -23.82 2.17 12.52
C ASP A 258 -22.75 2.63 13.52
N MET A 259 -22.22 1.69 14.28
CA MET A 259 -21.11 1.88 15.21
C MET A 259 -19.74 1.55 14.60
N GLY A 260 -19.63 1.24 13.31
CA GLY A 260 -18.37 0.92 12.65
C GLY A 260 -17.42 2.12 12.57
N GLN A 261 -16.16 1.91 12.92
CA GLN A 261 -15.16 2.97 13.07
C GLN A 261 -13.86 2.61 12.32
N GLN A 262 -13.60 3.33 11.23
CA GLN A 262 -12.38 3.16 10.43
C GLN A 262 -11.16 3.69 11.21
N ARG A 263 -10.27 2.79 11.61
CA ARG A 263 -8.94 3.11 12.18
C ARG A 263 -7.97 3.60 11.10
N GLY A 264 -6.80 4.06 11.50
CA GLY A 264 -5.76 4.45 10.56
C GLY A 264 -4.74 5.44 11.14
N SER A 265 -3.62 5.57 10.44
CA SER A 265 -2.61 6.57 10.75
C SER A 265 -3.08 8.00 10.42
N ALA A 266 -2.87 8.91 11.37
CA ALA A 266 -3.00 10.36 11.18
C ALA A 266 -1.73 11.01 10.62
N LEU A 267 -0.66 10.23 10.44
CA LEU A 267 0.63 10.74 9.96
C LEU A 267 0.57 11.02 8.46
N ALA A 268 0.70 12.28 8.05
CA ALA A 268 0.74 12.68 6.64
C ALA A 268 2.14 12.52 6.01
N LEU A 269 2.80 11.41 6.31
CA LEU A 269 4.15 11.05 5.89
C LEU A 269 4.24 9.52 5.78
N SER A 270 5.06 9.05 4.84
CA SER A 270 5.46 7.64 4.71
C SER A 270 6.76 7.39 5.50
N GLY A 271 6.88 6.24 6.16
CA GLY A 271 8.06 5.84 6.94
C GLY A 271 8.02 6.22 8.42
N ASP A 272 9.09 5.90 9.15
CA ASP A 272 9.25 6.36 10.53
C ASP A 272 9.41 7.90 10.56
N PRO A 273 8.51 8.65 11.23
CA PRO A 273 8.63 10.10 11.35
C PRO A 273 9.87 10.57 12.12
N LEU A 274 10.61 9.67 12.76
CA LEU A 274 11.86 9.99 13.46
C LEU A 274 13.11 9.88 12.59
N THR A 275 13.09 9.11 11.50
CA THR A 275 14.25 8.86 10.63
C THR A 275 13.96 9.10 9.15
N PRO A 276 13.35 10.22 8.75
CA PRO A 276 13.01 10.44 7.35
C PRO A 276 14.26 10.30 6.45
N HIS A 277 14.15 9.49 5.38
CA HIS A 277 15.20 9.19 4.40
C HIS A 277 16.33 8.27 4.87
N TYR A 278 16.25 7.71 6.08
CA TYR A 278 17.27 6.83 6.63
C TYR A 278 16.65 5.65 7.37
N PRO A 279 17.18 4.43 7.20
CA PRO A 279 16.61 3.27 7.85
C PRO A 279 16.72 3.36 9.38
N SER A 280 15.63 3.01 10.05
CA SER A 280 15.40 2.97 11.49
C SER A 280 16.20 1.90 12.24
N LYS A 281 17.50 1.84 11.98
CA LYS A 281 18.45 1.00 12.73
C LYS A 281 18.73 1.59 14.10
N ASP A 282 19.21 0.74 15.02
CA ASP A 282 19.46 1.13 16.41
C ASP A 282 20.50 2.24 16.55
N TYR A 283 21.44 2.32 15.61
CA TYR A 283 22.50 3.34 15.57
C TYR A 283 22.09 4.62 14.84
N MET A 284 20.88 4.68 14.28
CA MET A 284 20.45 5.83 13.48
C MET A 284 20.07 7.01 14.37
N PHE A 285 20.41 8.23 13.92
CA PHE A 285 19.93 9.44 14.56
C PHE A 285 18.41 9.54 14.45
N ARG A 286 17.75 9.99 15.53
CA ARG A 286 16.30 10.16 15.58
C ARG A 286 15.96 11.61 15.88
N THR A 287 15.05 12.16 15.08
CA THR A 287 14.44 13.45 15.38
C THR A 287 13.72 13.35 16.72
N PRO A 288 13.86 14.32 17.65
CA PRO A 288 13.10 14.32 18.90
C PRO A 288 11.60 14.30 18.65
N ILE A 289 10.83 13.58 19.48
CA ILE A 289 9.36 13.52 19.38
C ILE A 289 8.77 14.91 19.65
N ASP A 290 9.27 15.59 20.69
CA ASP A 290 8.86 16.93 21.05
C ASP A 290 9.17 17.91 19.91
N ASN A 291 8.15 18.66 19.48
CA ASN A 291 8.24 19.60 18.36
C ASN A 291 8.62 18.98 17.01
N ASN A 292 8.45 17.66 16.81
CA ASN A 292 8.68 17.04 15.50
C ASN A 292 7.69 17.61 14.45
N PRO A 293 8.14 18.26 13.36
CA PRO A 293 7.25 18.88 12.38
C PRO A 293 6.44 17.86 11.55
N HIS A 294 6.82 16.59 11.58
CA HIS A 294 6.12 15.52 10.87
C HIS A 294 4.94 14.94 11.68
N LEU A 295 4.90 15.14 13.00
CA LEU A 295 3.82 14.64 13.86
C LEU A 295 2.65 15.65 13.94
N PRO A 296 1.39 15.19 13.83
CA PRO A 296 0.21 16.04 14.00
C PRO A 296 0.22 16.84 15.32
N LYS A 297 -0.26 18.09 15.28
CA LYS A 297 -0.32 18.98 16.46
C LYS A 297 -1.70 19.16 17.07
N ILE A 298 -2.71 18.52 16.48
CA ILE A 298 -4.10 18.62 16.90
C ILE A 298 -4.67 17.25 17.22
N VAL A 299 -5.62 17.23 18.15
CA VAL A 299 -6.34 15.99 18.51
C VAL A 299 -7.32 15.62 17.42
N ALA A 300 -7.45 14.33 17.14
CA ALA A 300 -8.36 13.82 16.14
C ALA A 300 -8.89 12.46 16.58
N GLN A 301 -10.17 12.21 16.29
CA GLN A 301 -10.81 10.95 16.67
C GLN A 301 -11.85 10.57 15.63
N GLN A 302 -11.87 9.29 15.25
CA GLN A 302 -12.96 8.74 14.47
C GLN A 302 -14.14 8.35 15.35
N ILE A 303 -15.35 8.38 14.79
CA ILE A 303 -16.59 7.94 15.44
C ILE A 303 -17.47 7.14 14.46
N GLY A 304 -18.43 6.41 15.01
CA GLY A 304 -19.44 5.71 14.22
C GLY A 304 -20.37 6.69 13.53
N TYR A 305 -20.98 6.29 12.41
CA TYR A 305 -21.88 7.18 11.69
C TYR A 305 -23.19 7.45 12.44
N LYS A 306 -23.60 6.56 13.37
CA LYS A 306 -24.68 6.85 14.32
C LYS A 306 -24.38 8.08 15.18
N GLU A 307 -23.17 8.12 15.74
CA GLU A 307 -22.69 9.19 16.62
C GLU A 307 -22.50 10.48 15.84
N ALA A 308 -21.98 10.38 14.60
CA ALA A 308 -21.88 11.53 13.70
C ALA A 308 -23.25 12.14 13.40
N ARG A 309 -24.29 11.32 13.17
CA ARG A 309 -25.66 11.82 12.99
C ARG A 309 -26.15 12.62 14.19
N GLU A 310 -25.91 12.12 15.40
CA GLU A 310 -26.30 12.81 16.65
C GLU A 310 -25.60 14.17 16.76
N ILE A 311 -24.30 14.23 16.50
CA ILE A 311 -23.52 15.48 16.51
C ILE A 311 -24.01 16.45 15.41
N LEU A 312 -24.15 15.99 14.17
CA LEU A 312 -24.56 16.82 13.04
C LEU A 312 -25.96 17.42 13.25
N THR A 313 -26.85 16.74 13.98
CA THR A 313 -28.20 17.22 14.31
C THR A 313 -28.17 18.40 15.29
N GLN A 314 -27.13 18.51 16.12
CA GLN A 314 -26.96 19.63 17.06
C GLN A 314 -26.34 20.87 16.41
N MET A 315 -25.88 20.77 15.15
CA MET A 315 -25.24 21.88 14.46
C MET A 315 -26.27 22.91 13.97
N THR A 316 -25.94 24.18 14.16
CA THR A 316 -26.74 25.31 13.67
C THR A 316 -26.01 26.06 12.56
N GLY A 317 -26.71 26.94 11.85
CA GLY A 317 -26.14 27.78 10.79
C GLY A 317 -26.74 27.55 9.40
N THR A 318 -26.03 28.06 8.40
CA THR A 318 -26.44 28.06 6.99
C THR A 318 -26.29 26.69 6.36
N SER A 319 -27.28 26.28 5.58
CA SER A 319 -27.25 25.00 4.85
C SER A 319 -26.07 24.91 3.90
N VAL A 320 -25.48 23.72 3.79
CA VAL A 320 -24.39 23.47 2.84
C VAL A 320 -24.88 23.44 1.38
N ILE A 321 -23.96 23.61 0.44
CA ILE A 321 -24.21 23.35 -0.99
C ILE A 321 -24.57 21.88 -1.23
N SER A 322 -25.31 21.61 -2.31
CA SER A 322 -25.93 20.30 -2.55
C SER A 322 -24.96 19.12 -2.65
N ASN A 323 -23.73 19.32 -3.10
CA ASN A 323 -22.71 18.26 -3.19
C ASN A 323 -22.00 17.98 -1.85
N TRP A 324 -22.27 18.76 -0.80
CA TRP A 324 -21.75 18.55 0.55
C TRP A 324 -22.69 17.74 1.44
N THR A 325 -23.92 17.43 1.00
CA THR A 325 -24.83 16.58 1.76
C THR A 325 -24.34 15.13 1.78
N GLY A 326 -24.60 14.45 2.89
CA GLY A 326 -24.26 13.04 3.10
C GLY A 326 -25.48 12.13 3.06
N GLY A 327 -25.33 10.90 3.54
CA GLY A 327 -26.34 9.84 3.47
C GLY A 327 -27.42 9.89 4.54
N PHE A 328 -27.42 10.90 5.42
CA PHE A 328 -28.48 11.13 6.40
C PHE A 328 -29.57 12.01 5.79
N HIS A 329 -30.70 11.41 5.40
CA HIS A 329 -31.81 12.15 4.78
C HIS A 329 -32.57 13.04 5.78
N GLU A 330 -32.54 12.68 7.06
CA GLU A 330 -33.18 13.40 8.16
C GLU A 330 -32.34 14.57 8.70
N VAL A 331 -31.05 14.65 8.37
CA VAL A 331 -30.13 15.68 8.87
C VAL A 331 -30.07 16.85 7.90
N ARG A 332 -30.33 18.06 8.39
CA ARG A 332 -30.01 19.29 7.67
C ARG A 332 -28.52 19.60 7.83
N TYR A 333 -27.72 19.25 6.83
CA TYR A 333 -26.30 19.60 6.80
C TYR A 333 -26.12 21.12 6.73
N VAL A 334 -25.32 21.66 7.65
CA VAL A 334 -24.98 23.08 7.75
C VAL A 334 -23.47 23.25 7.84
N TYR A 335 -22.95 24.40 7.42
CA TYR A 335 -21.51 24.68 7.56
C TYR A 335 -21.07 24.72 9.03
N GLY A 336 -21.99 25.08 9.93
CA GLY A 336 -21.73 25.19 11.36
C GLY A 336 -21.48 26.63 11.79
N GLY A 337 -20.69 26.79 12.85
CA GLY A 337 -20.46 28.05 13.54
C GLY A 337 -20.47 27.80 15.04
N PHE A 338 -21.67 27.67 15.61
CA PHE A 338 -21.88 27.29 17.00
C PHE A 338 -22.85 26.10 17.09
N LEU A 339 -22.69 25.31 18.15
CA LEU A 339 -23.69 24.32 18.53
C LEU A 339 -24.94 25.01 19.09
N SER A 340 -26.09 24.32 19.06
CA SER A 340 -27.32 24.76 19.74
C SER A 340 -27.06 25.08 21.21
N ASP A 341 -27.85 25.96 21.81
CA ASP A 341 -27.90 26.20 23.27
C ASP A 341 -26.55 26.46 23.98
N ASN A 342 -25.57 27.04 23.27
CA ASN A 342 -24.20 27.26 23.75
C ASN A 342 -23.48 25.98 24.22
N LEU A 343 -23.87 24.83 23.66
CA LEU A 343 -23.19 23.55 23.90
C LEU A 343 -21.71 23.64 23.47
N SER A 344 -20.88 22.81 24.09
CA SER A 344 -19.47 22.66 23.72
C SER A 344 -19.15 21.21 23.41
N ILE A 345 -18.39 20.99 22.34
CA ILE A 345 -17.89 19.67 21.93
C ILE A 345 -16.44 19.52 22.37
N GLN A 346 -16.09 18.32 22.80
CA GLN A 346 -14.75 17.95 23.26
C GLN A 346 -14.30 16.66 22.61
N ILE A 347 -13.06 16.62 22.13
CA ILE A 347 -12.35 15.39 21.74
C ILE A 347 -11.36 15.08 22.85
N SER A 348 -11.30 13.83 23.30
CA SER A 348 -10.30 13.35 24.26
C SER A 348 -9.56 12.15 23.67
N SER A 349 -8.24 12.26 23.52
CA SER A 349 -7.38 11.20 23.02
C SER A 349 -6.30 10.85 24.03
N TYR A 350 -6.12 9.56 24.28
CA TYR A 350 -5.17 9.00 25.24
C TYR A 350 -4.13 8.11 24.55
N ASN A 351 -3.80 8.41 23.30
CA ASN A 351 -2.81 7.64 22.55
C ASN A 351 -1.39 7.84 23.10
N THR A 352 -0.56 6.82 23.03
CA THR A 352 0.85 6.87 23.46
C THR A 352 1.79 6.56 22.32
N LEU A 353 2.85 7.35 22.19
CA LEU A 353 3.92 7.14 21.22
C LEU A 353 5.01 6.28 21.83
N GLN A 354 5.45 5.25 21.11
CA GLN A 354 6.43 4.28 21.63
C GLN A 354 7.33 3.80 20.50
N ILE A 355 8.65 3.77 20.73
CA ILE A 355 9.57 3.11 19.80
C ILE A 355 9.46 1.60 19.99
N ARG A 356 9.11 0.88 18.93
CA ARG A 356 8.91 -0.58 18.91
C ARG A 356 9.68 -1.19 17.75
N ARG A 357 10.02 -2.48 17.88
CA ARG A 357 10.64 -3.21 16.77
C ARG A 357 9.59 -3.85 15.89
N VAL A 358 9.72 -3.63 14.59
CA VAL A 358 8.91 -4.26 13.54
C VAL A 358 9.83 -5.13 12.69
N HIS A 359 9.29 -6.20 12.12
CA HIS A 359 10.10 -7.28 11.53
C HIS A 359 9.60 -7.62 10.12
N ASN A 360 10.27 -7.10 9.10
CA ASN A 360 9.98 -7.55 7.74
C ASN A 360 10.56 -8.94 7.52
N VAL A 361 9.91 -9.74 6.68
CA VAL A 361 10.39 -11.08 6.27
C VAL A 361 10.64 -11.08 4.78
N ILE A 362 11.87 -11.43 4.37
CA ILE A 362 12.27 -11.50 2.96
C ILE A 362 12.68 -12.93 2.63
N GLY A 363 11.93 -13.58 1.75
CA GLY A 363 12.24 -14.91 1.23
C GLY A 363 12.76 -14.83 -0.21
N THR A 364 13.93 -15.38 -0.48
CA THR A 364 14.60 -15.26 -1.79
C THR A 364 14.76 -16.60 -2.48
N ILE A 365 14.46 -16.62 -3.78
CA ILE A 365 14.87 -17.64 -4.74
C ILE A 365 15.93 -17.00 -5.65
N THR A 366 17.18 -17.47 -5.55
CA THR A 366 18.30 -16.86 -6.30
C THR A 366 18.24 -17.24 -7.78
N GLY A 367 18.34 -16.24 -8.65
CA GLY A 367 18.39 -16.43 -10.10
C GLY A 367 19.69 -17.11 -10.55
N HIS A 368 19.62 -17.95 -11.59
CA HIS A 368 20.79 -18.70 -12.05
C HIS A 368 21.60 -18.00 -13.17
N ILE A 369 21.01 -17.03 -13.86
CA ILE A 369 21.67 -16.27 -14.95
C ILE A 369 21.91 -14.82 -14.52
N GLU A 370 20.87 -14.18 -13.96
CA GLU A 370 20.89 -12.79 -13.53
C GLU A 370 20.55 -12.69 -12.03
N PRO A 371 21.38 -13.27 -11.13
CA PRO A 371 21.12 -13.23 -9.69
C PRO A 371 21.05 -11.80 -9.13
N ASP A 372 21.60 -10.83 -9.86
CA ASP A 372 21.64 -9.40 -9.54
C ASP A 372 20.46 -8.61 -10.10
N ARG A 373 19.42 -9.26 -10.62
CA ARG A 373 18.16 -8.63 -11.04
C ARG A 373 17.02 -9.18 -10.20
N TYR A 374 16.16 -8.31 -9.68
CA TYR A 374 15.17 -8.64 -8.67
C TYR A 374 13.75 -8.41 -9.19
N VAL A 375 12.91 -9.44 -9.12
CA VAL A 375 11.47 -9.30 -9.15
C VAL A 375 10.99 -9.50 -7.71
N LEU A 376 10.28 -8.50 -7.18
CA LEU A 376 9.76 -8.54 -5.82
C LEU A 376 8.24 -8.67 -5.86
N ILE A 377 7.70 -9.48 -4.96
CA ILE A 377 6.27 -9.53 -4.64
C ILE A 377 6.13 -9.26 -3.15
N GLY A 378 5.29 -8.30 -2.76
CA GLY A 378 5.14 -7.90 -1.37
C GLY A 378 3.69 -7.76 -0.94
N ALA A 379 3.40 -8.21 0.28
CA ALA A 379 2.18 -7.95 1.04
C ALA A 379 2.59 -7.44 2.42
N HIS A 380 1.79 -6.59 3.05
CA HIS A 380 1.95 -6.34 4.47
C HIS A 380 1.17 -7.39 5.27
N PHE A 381 1.50 -7.55 6.54
CA PHE A 381 0.84 -8.55 7.40
C PHE A 381 0.37 -7.98 8.74
N ASP A 382 0.70 -6.72 9.05
CA ASP A 382 0.10 -6.06 10.19
C ASP A 382 -1.33 -5.64 9.86
N ALA A 383 -2.19 -5.52 10.87
CA ALA A 383 -3.49 -4.90 10.70
C ALA A 383 -3.97 -4.25 12.00
N TRP A 384 -4.94 -3.36 11.89
CA TRP A 384 -5.56 -2.76 13.07
C TRP A 384 -6.26 -3.77 14.00
N ASN A 385 -6.80 -4.87 13.45
CA ASN A 385 -7.41 -5.98 14.19
C ASN A 385 -7.12 -7.32 13.50
N PHE A 386 -8.14 -8.01 12.96
CA PHE A 386 -8.03 -9.33 12.32
C PHE A 386 -7.65 -9.25 10.84
N GLY A 387 -7.85 -8.09 10.21
CA GLY A 387 -7.34 -7.76 8.89
C GLY A 387 -7.65 -8.75 7.76
N ALA A 388 -8.78 -9.46 7.77
CA ALA A 388 -9.00 -10.54 6.80
C ALA A 388 -9.06 -10.06 5.33
N GLN A 389 -9.46 -8.80 5.11
CA GLN A 389 -9.28 -8.17 3.79
C GLN A 389 -7.93 -7.46 3.72
N ASP A 390 -7.69 -6.51 4.64
CA ASP A 390 -6.47 -5.70 4.75
C ASP A 390 -5.58 -6.12 5.93
N ASP A 391 -4.44 -6.81 5.73
CA ASP A 391 -3.97 -7.41 4.46
C ASP A 391 -3.87 -8.94 4.50
N GLY A 392 -4.83 -9.57 5.17
CA GLY A 392 -4.97 -11.03 5.19
C GLY A 392 -5.18 -11.61 3.79
N SER A 393 -5.87 -10.88 2.91
CA SER A 393 -6.07 -11.32 1.53
C SER A 393 -4.73 -11.40 0.77
N GLY A 394 -3.85 -10.40 0.93
CA GLY A 394 -2.50 -10.37 0.40
C GLY A 394 -1.59 -11.41 1.03
N THR A 395 -1.54 -11.45 2.36
CA THR A 395 -0.71 -12.40 3.13
C THR A 395 -1.05 -13.86 2.82
N ALA A 396 -2.34 -14.20 2.74
CA ALA A 396 -2.78 -15.57 2.41
C ALA A 396 -2.36 -15.99 1.00
N VAL A 397 -2.46 -15.08 0.01
CA VAL A 397 -1.98 -15.31 -1.35
C VAL A 397 -0.45 -15.39 -1.39
N ASN A 398 0.26 -14.57 -0.62
CA ASN A 398 1.72 -14.60 -0.54
C ASN A 398 2.24 -15.98 -0.09
N HIS A 399 1.63 -16.54 0.97
CA HIS A 399 1.92 -17.90 1.41
C HIS A 399 1.69 -18.94 0.31
N GLU A 400 0.57 -18.84 -0.40
CA GLU A 400 0.25 -19.77 -1.48
C GLU A 400 1.23 -19.67 -2.65
N LEU A 401 1.62 -18.45 -3.03
CA LEU A 401 2.63 -18.23 -4.07
C LEU A 401 3.97 -18.86 -3.65
N VAL A 402 4.42 -18.65 -2.42
CA VAL A 402 5.64 -19.27 -1.91
C VAL A 402 5.57 -20.80 -1.98
N ARG A 403 4.43 -21.41 -1.61
CA ARG A 403 4.21 -22.86 -1.73
C ARG A 403 4.26 -23.33 -3.19
N ALA A 404 3.62 -22.60 -4.10
CA ALA A 404 3.57 -22.92 -5.52
C ALA A 404 4.95 -22.83 -6.19
N PHE A 405 5.68 -21.73 -5.98
CA PHE A 405 7.05 -21.57 -6.46
C PHE A 405 8.01 -22.58 -5.82
N GLY A 406 7.85 -22.89 -4.53
CA GLY A 406 8.56 -23.98 -3.87
C GLY A 406 8.31 -25.35 -4.52
N SER A 407 7.10 -25.57 -5.04
CA SER A 407 6.75 -26.80 -5.78
C SER A 407 7.39 -26.82 -7.17
N LEU A 408 7.43 -25.69 -7.88
CA LEU A 408 8.16 -25.57 -9.15
C LEU A 408 9.66 -25.85 -8.99
N MET A 409 10.30 -25.32 -7.94
CA MET A 409 11.71 -25.59 -7.67
C MET A 409 12.01 -27.08 -7.49
N LYS A 410 11.09 -27.84 -6.88
CA LYS A 410 11.19 -29.30 -6.76
C LYS A 410 11.05 -30.03 -8.10
N SER A 411 10.48 -29.37 -9.11
CA SER A 411 10.38 -29.83 -10.50
C SER A 411 11.53 -29.32 -11.38
N ASN A 412 12.65 -28.92 -10.78
CA ASN A 412 13.86 -28.41 -11.43
C ASN A 412 13.69 -27.07 -12.17
N TRP A 413 12.62 -26.33 -11.91
CA TRP A 413 12.56 -24.94 -12.34
C TRP A 413 13.60 -24.11 -11.57
N LYS A 414 14.37 -23.30 -12.29
CA LYS A 414 15.32 -22.33 -11.73
C LYS A 414 15.08 -20.99 -12.41
N PRO A 415 14.75 -19.93 -11.66
CA PRO A 415 14.47 -18.66 -12.28
C PRO A 415 15.72 -18.04 -12.92
N ARG A 416 15.56 -17.36 -14.05
CA ARG A 416 16.63 -16.55 -14.66
C ARG A 416 17.10 -15.42 -13.73
N ARG A 417 16.16 -14.62 -13.19
CA ARG A 417 16.38 -13.52 -12.24
C ARG A 417 16.09 -13.95 -10.80
N SER A 418 16.54 -13.21 -9.79
CA SER A 418 16.16 -13.54 -8.42
C SER A 418 14.71 -13.09 -8.14
N LEU A 419 13.92 -13.97 -7.54
CA LEU A 419 12.55 -13.71 -7.11
C LEU A 419 12.53 -13.57 -5.58
N MET A 420 11.98 -12.46 -5.09
CA MET A 420 11.89 -12.19 -3.65
C MET A 420 10.43 -12.01 -3.23
N PHE A 421 10.04 -12.74 -2.20
CA PHE A 421 8.78 -12.58 -1.49
C PHE A 421 9.01 -11.73 -0.25
N CYS A 422 8.15 -10.74 -0.04
CA CYS A 422 8.27 -9.79 1.05
C CYS A 422 7.00 -9.81 1.89
N ALA A 423 7.16 -9.89 3.20
CA ALA A 423 6.11 -9.63 4.18
C ALA A 423 6.52 -8.38 4.96
N TRP A 424 5.79 -7.29 4.74
CA TRP A 424 6.08 -5.98 5.32
C TRP A 424 5.35 -5.80 6.65
N ALA A 425 6.05 -5.25 7.63
CA ALA A 425 5.48 -4.91 8.93
C ALA A 425 5.20 -3.40 9.03
N ALA A 426 4.24 -3.01 9.87
CA ALA A 426 3.88 -1.62 10.13
C ALA A 426 3.47 -0.80 8.90
N GLU A 427 2.82 -1.41 7.91
CA GLU A 427 2.23 -0.68 6.79
C GLU A 427 1.15 0.28 7.28
N GLU A 428 0.32 -0.17 8.22
CA GLU A 428 -0.86 0.57 8.70
C GLU A 428 -0.48 1.90 9.38
N TYR A 429 0.76 1.96 9.85
CA TYR A 429 1.36 3.11 10.52
C TYR A 429 2.02 4.10 9.55
N GLY A 430 1.89 3.89 8.24
CA GLY A 430 2.41 4.77 7.19
C GLY A 430 3.49 4.09 6.35
N VAL A 431 3.23 2.89 5.82
CA VAL A 431 4.13 2.10 4.96
C VAL A 431 5.53 1.93 5.56
N VAL A 432 5.61 1.80 6.89
CA VAL A 432 6.87 1.94 7.62
C VAL A 432 7.84 0.84 7.21
N GLY A 433 7.49 -0.43 7.37
CA GLY A 433 8.43 -1.53 7.12
C GLY A 433 8.99 -1.55 5.71
N SER A 434 8.15 -1.44 4.69
CA SER A 434 8.60 -1.42 3.30
C SER A 434 9.47 -0.20 2.99
N LEU A 435 9.12 0.99 3.50
CA LEU A 435 9.94 2.18 3.28
C LEU A 435 11.31 2.07 3.98
N GLU A 436 11.36 1.61 5.23
CA GLU A 436 12.64 1.42 5.95
C GLU A 436 13.56 0.44 5.20
N PHE A 437 12.98 -0.62 4.60
CA PHE A 437 13.73 -1.56 3.76
C PHE A 437 14.24 -0.91 2.48
N VAL A 438 13.41 -0.11 1.82
CA VAL A 438 13.84 0.60 0.62
C VAL A 438 14.91 1.64 0.93
N GLU A 439 14.82 2.36 2.05
CA GLU A 439 15.83 3.31 2.49
C GLU A 439 17.16 2.63 2.84
N GLU A 440 17.13 1.47 3.52
CA GLU A 440 18.33 0.68 3.80
C GLU A 440 19.04 0.23 2.52
N TYR A 441 18.28 -0.24 1.53
CA TYR A 441 18.83 -0.85 0.32
C TYR A 441 18.70 0.03 -0.93
N ALA A 442 18.47 1.33 -0.79
CA ALA A 442 18.09 2.23 -1.88
C ALA A 442 19.00 2.13 -3.11
N LYS A 443 20.33 2.04 -2.90
CA LYS A 443 21.31 1.93 -4.00
C LYS A 443 21.26 0.59 -4.73
N ILE A 444 21.06 -0.49 -3.97
CA ILE A 444 20.96 -1.83 -4.53
C ILE A 444 19.64 -1.97 -5.27
N LEU A 445 18.54 -1.57 -4.63
CA LEU A 445 17.20 -1.69 -5.22
C LEU A 445 17.07 -0.83 -6.47
N GLY A 446 17.49 0.43 -6.42
CA GLY A 446 17.41 1.34 -7.57
C GLY A 446 18.31 0.97 -8.77
N SER A 447 19.20 -0.01 -8.63
CA SER A 447 20.03 -0.50 -9.73
C SER A 447 19.71 -1.93 -10.17
N ARG A 448 18.84 -2.64 -9.45
CA ARG A 448 18.63 -4.09 -9.63
C ARG A 448 17.18 -4.52 -9.67
N VAL A 449 16.25 -3.74 -9.14
CA VAL A 449 14.83 -4.08 -9.18
C VAL A 449 14.29 -3.91 -10.60
N VAL A 450 13.81 -5.00 -11.16
CA VAL A 450 13.08 -5.03 -12.44
C VAL A 450 11.65 -4.56 -12.23
N SER A 451 10.97 -5.15 -11.24
CA SER A 451 9.59 -4.82 -10.92
C SER A 451 9.26 -5.19 -9.47
N TYR A 452 8.39 -4.41 -8.85
CA TYR A 452 7.74 -4.72 -7.58
C TYR A 452 6.24 -4.94 -7.82
N ILE A 453 5.70 -6.05 -7.31
CA ILE A 453 4.28 -6.40 -7.41
C ILE A 453 3.68 -6.32 -6.01
N ASN A 454 2.79 -5.34 -5.80
CA ASN A 454 2.16 -5.10 -4.51
C ASN A 454 0.89 -5.93 -4.35
N MET A 455 0.68 -6.44 -3.14
CA MET A 455 -0.46 -7.31 -2.79
C MET A 455 -1.26 -6.81 -1.60
N ASP A 456 -1.39 -5.50 -1.42
CA ASP A 456 -2.27 -4.91 -0.40
C ASP A 456 -3.76 -4.98 -0.78
N SER A 457 -4.55 -5.60 0.11
CA SER A 457 -6.00 -5.63 0.07
C SER A 457 -6.51 -6.07 -1.30
N ILE A 458 -5.95 -7.17 -1.79
CA ILE A 458 -6.13 -7.62 -3.18
C ILE A 458 -7.53 -8.16 -3.46
N VAL A 459 -8.29 -8.57 -2.44
CA VAL A 459 -9.70 -9.00 -2.60
C VAL A 459 -10.64 -8.13 -1.77
N ARG A 460 -11.15 -7.06 -2.40
CA ARG A 460 -12.14 -6.12 -1.84
C ARG A 460 -13.57 -6.43 -2.29
N GLY A 461 -13.73 -7.42 -3.17
CA GLY A 461 -14.96 -7.80 -3.84
C GLY A 461 -14.66 -8.84 -4.93
N ASN A 462 -15.66 -9.23 -5.70
CA ASN A 462 -15.55 -10.31 -6.68
C ASN A 462 -16.10 -9.97 -8.09
N GLN A 463 -16.46 -8.71 -8.34
CA GLN A 463 -17.09 -8.33 -9.62
C GLN A 463 -16.08 -8.15 -10.76
N PHE A 464 -15.01 -7.37 -10.56
CA PHE A 464 -14.01 -7.16 -11.61
C PHE A 464 -12.63 -6.89 -11.05
N MET A 465 -11.61 -7.24 -11.85
CA MET A 465 -10.21 -6.93 -11.56
C MET A 465 -9.88 -5.50 -12.02
N LEU A 466 -9.17 -4.76 -11.18
CA LEU A 466 -8.48 -3.51 -11.49
C LEU A 466 -6.98 -3.79 -11.46
N MET A 467 -6.26 -3.28 -12.46
CA MET A 467 -4.81 -3.25 -12.46
C MET A 467 -4.35 -1.79 -12.41
N ARG A 468 -3.40 -1.49 -11.51
CA ARG A 468 -2.70 -0.19 -11.45
C ARG A 468 -1.22 -0.45 -11.68
N MET A 469 -0.58 0.31 -12.57
CA MET A 469 0.79 -0.03 -12.97
C MET A 469 1.61 1.17 -13.43
N SER A 470 2.93 1.01 -13.43
CA SER A 470 3.83 1.83 -14.23
C SER A 470 3.50 1.67 -15.72
N PRO A 471 3.51 2.75 -16.54
CA PRO A 471 3.11 2.67 -17.96
C PRO A 471 3.83 1.59 -18.77
N LEU A 472 5.09 1.28 -18.42
CA LEU A 472 5.90 0.24 -19.08
C LEU A 472 5.25 -1.14 -19.06
N LEU A 473 4.43 -1.43 -18.04
CA LEU A 473 3.80 -2.73 -17.81
C LEU A 473 2.42 -2.85 -18.43
N TYR A 474 1.92 -1.85 -19.16
CA TYR A 474 0.56 -1.83 -19.69
C TYR A 474 0.28 -3.02 -20.63
N ASP A 475 1.12 -3.19 -21.66
CA ASP A 475 0.95 -4.25 -22.66
C ASP A 475 1.13 -5.63 -22.02
N PHE A 476 2.14 -5.76 -21.16
CA PHE A 476 2.37 -6.95 -20.34
C PHE A 476 1.14 -7.33 -19.50
N SER A 477 0.52 -6.36 -18.83
CA SER A 477 -0.65 -6.60 -17.97
C SER A 477 -1.86 -7.08 -18.78
N ILE A 478 -2.06 -6.54 -19.98
CA ILE A 478 -3.06 -7.04 -20.94
C ILE A 478 -2.76 -8.49 -21.29
N ASP A 479 -1.52 -8.83 -21.63
CA ASP A 479 -1.18 -10.20 -22.03
C ASP A 479 -1.27 -11.22 -20.89
N ILE A 480 -0.98 -10.83 -19.65
CA ILE A 480 -1.22 -11.66 -18.47
C ILE A 480 -2.73 -11.89 -18.27
N SER A 481 -3.56 -10.86 -18.38
CA SER A 481 -5.02 -10.98 -18.19
C SER A 481 -5.71 -11.90 -19.20
N LYS A 482 -5.16 -12.07 -20.41
CA LYS A 482 -5.68 -13.00 -21.42
C LYS A 482 -5.36 -14.47 -21.08
N GLN A 483 -4.44 -14.72 -20.16
CA GLN A 483 -3.95 -16.07 -19.85
C GLN A 483 -4.59 -16.68 -18.60
N VAL A 484 -5.29 -15.88 -17.79
CA VAL A 484 -5.91 -16.33 -16.55
C VAL A 484 -7.42 -16.22 -16.66
N LYS A 485 -8.14 -17.26 -16.19
CA LYS A 485 -9.59 -17.25 -16.11
C LYS A 485 -10.07 -16.30 -15.02
N ALA A 486 -11.16 -15.59 -15.30
CA ALA A 486 -11.90 -14.85 -14.31
C ALA A 486 -12.59 -15.81 -13.32
N PRO A 487 -12.74 -15.42 -12.05
CA PRO A 487 -13.39 -16.24 -11.05
C PRO A 487 -14.86 -16.44 -11.43
N TYR A 488 -15.41 -17.61 -11.10
CA TYR A 488 -16.82 -17.96 -11.32
C TYR A 488 -17.28 -17.95 -12.80
N THR A 489 -16.37 -17.90 -13.77
CA THR A 489 -16.71 -17.95 -15.20
C THR A 489 -15.73 -18.84 -15.99
N ASN A 490 -16.04 -19.07 -17.27
CA ASN A 490 -15.13 -19.69 -18.24
C ASN A 490 -14.34 -18.67 -19.07
N GLU A 491 -14.58 -17.38 -18.85
CA GLU A 491 -13.92 -16.27 -19.55
C GLU A 491 -12.54 -16.03 -18.95
N THR A 492 -11.63 -15.45 -19.73
CA THR A 492 -10.41 -14.83 -19.23
C THR A 492 -10.73 -13.53 -18.49
N ILE A 493 -9.79 -13.03 -17.68
CA ILE A 493 -9.91 -11.70 -17.04
C ILE A 493 -10.15 -10.62 -18.12
N TYR A 494 -9.40 -10.71 -19.22
CA TYR A 494 -9.54 -9.78 -20.34
C TYR A 494 -10.95 -9.82 -20.98
N GLU A 495 -11.52 -11.01 -21.18
CA GLU A 495 -12.88 -11.17 -21.70
C GLU A 495 -13.94 -10.68 -20.72
N GLN A 496 -13.76 -10.92 -19.41
CA GLN A 496 -14.61 -10.36 -18.37
C GLN A 496 -14.66 -8.83 -18.46
N TRP A 497 -13.51 -8.17 -18.69
CA TRP A 497 -13.47 -6.71 -18.88
C TRP A 497 -14.22 -6.25 -20.11
N ILE A 498 -14.04 -6.90 -21.27
CA ILE A 498 -14.77 -6.59 -22.50
C ILE A 498 -16.28 -6.69 -22.25
N ARG A 499 -16.74 -7.76 -21.59
CA ARG A 499 -18.15 -7.94 -21.25
C ARG A 499 -18.66 -6.83 -20.33
N HIS A 500 -17.93 -6.51 -19.27
CA HIS A 500 -18.27 -5.40 -18.37
C HIS A 500 -18.12 -4.01 -19.03
N ASN A 501 -17.49 -3.94 -20.21
CA ASN A 501 -17.36 -2.74 -21.03
C ASN A 501 -18.30 -2.74 -22.23
N ASN A 502 -19.45 -3.41 -22.15
CA ASN A 502 -20.47 -3.45 -23.20
C ASN A 502 -19.92 -3.92 -24.56
N GLY A 503 -18.89 -4.77 -24.57
CA GLY A 503 -18.26 -5.30 -25.78
C GLY A 503 -17.13 -4.43 -26.36
N GLU A 504 -16.84 -3.26 -25.77
CA GLU A 504 -15.73 -2.42 -26.20
C GLU A 504 -14.38 -3.03 -25.83
N LYS A 505 -13.52 -3.20 -26.84
CA LYS A 505 -12.16 -3.72 -26.65
C LYS A 505 -11.21 -2.69 -26.02
N ASP A 506 -11.52 -1.41 -26.16
CA ASP A 506 -10.76 -0.37 -25.46
C ASP A 506 -11.21 -0.30 -24.00
N ILE A 507 -10.53 -1.09 -23.19
CA ILE A 507 -10.76 -1.23 -21.75
C ILE A 507 -10.20 -0.03 -20.95
N GLY A 508 -9.39 0.82 -21.59
CA GLY A 508 -8.99 2.16 -21.17
C GLY A 508 -8.67 2.35 -19.68
N LYS A 509 -8.91 3.57 -19.18
CA LYS A 509 -8.68 3.95 -17.77
C LYS A 509 -9.63 3.29 -16.76
N LYS A 510 -10.59 2.46 -17.22
CA LYS A 510 -11.62 1.85 -16.38
C LYS A 510 -11.10 0.64 -15.59
N TYR A 511 -10.23 -0.14 -16.21
CA TYR A 511 -9.61 -1.32 -15.61
C TYR A 511 -8.09 -1.20 -15.47
N PHE A 512 -7.51 -0.14 -16.06
CA PHE A 512 -6.09 0.17 -15.99
C PHE A 512 -5.90 1.58 -15.47
N GLU A 513 -5.18 1.72 -14.37
CA GLU A 513 -4.71 3.02 -13.92
C GLU A 513 -3.20 3.10 -14.13
N MET A 514 -2.79 3.91 -15.11
CA MET A 514 -1.38 4.24 -15.32
C MET A 514 -1.00 5.34 -14.33
N GLY A 515 -0.09 5.01 -13.41
CA GLY A 515 0.33 5.91 -12.35
C GLY A 515 -0.05 5.39 -10.97
N LEU A 516 0.95 5.31 -10.12
CA LEU A 516 0.82 4.92 -8.72
C LEU A 516 1.16 6.14 -7.85
N GLY A 517 0.33 6.36 -6.83
CA GLY A 517 0.50 7.46 -5.88
C GLY A 517 1.45 7.09 -4.74
N ALA A 518 1.10 7.50 -3.54
CA ALA A 518 1.69 7.08 -2.27
C ALA A 518 0.55 6.59 -1.38
N SER A 519 0.39 5.27 -1.23
CA SER A 519 -0.76 4.71 -0.49
C SER A 519 -0.61 3.28 -0.01
N SER A 520 0.55 2.64 -0.21
CA SER A 520 0.83 1.24 0.13
C SER A 520 2.34 0.97 -0.05
N ASP A 521 2.80 -0.26 0.16
CA ASP A 521 4.22 -0.62 0.21
C ASP A 521 5.02 -0.37 -1.08
N PHE A 522 4.35 -0.16 -2.22
CA PHE A 522 5.02 0.26 -3.45
C PHE A 522 5.59 1.69 -3.38
N ASP A 523 5.31 2.46 -2.33
CA ASP A 523 5.67 3.88 -2.24
C ASP A 523 7.18 4.11 -2.34
N GLY A 524 7.96 3.44 -1.49
CA GLY A 524 9.43 3.49 -1.55
C GLY A 524 9.97 2.99 -2.88
N PHE A 525 9.40 1.92 -3.42
CA PHE A 525 9.80 1.35 -4.71
C PHE A 525 9.57 2.33 -5.87
N ASN A 526 8.48 3.09 -5.84
CA ASN A 526 8.15 4.11 -6.83
C ASN A 526 9.02 5.36 -6.67
N GLN A 527 9.10 5.92 -5.45
CA GLN A 527 9.72 7.22 -5.21
C GLN A 527 11.24 7.18 -5.02
N ILE A 528 11.78 6.12 -4.41
CA ILE A 528 13.20 6.02 -4.04
C ILE A 528 13.92 5.04 -4.97
N ALA A 529 13.39 3.83 -5.17
CA ALA A 529 14.01 2.85 -6.05
C ALA A 529 13.71 3.09 -7.54
N SER A 530 12.69 3.89 -7.86
CA SER A 530 12.24 4.19 -9.24
C SER A 530 12.00 2.93 -10.09
N SER A 531 11.48 1.86 -9.47
CA SER A 531 11.19 0.61 -10.18
C SER A 531 9.85 0.66 -10.91
N SER A 532 9.66 -0.26 -11.87
CA SER A 532 8.31 -0.55 -12.37
C SER A 532 7.50 -1.22 -11.27
N ASN A 533 6.21 -0.89 -11.19
CA ASN A 533 5.33 -1.36 -10.14
C ASN A 533 4.01 -1.86 -10.72
N LEU A 534 3.48 -2.95 -10.17
CA LEU A 534 2.17 -3.52 -10.50
C LEU A 534 1.35 -3.73 -9.24
N VAL A 535 0.09 -3.33 -9.28
CA VAL A 535 -0.90 -3.56 -8.24
C VAL A 535 -2.12 -4.21 -8.90
N VAL A 536 -2.60 -5.31 -8.34
CA VAL A 536 -3.75 -6.04 -8.86
C VAL A 536 -4.78 -6.14 -7.74
N ILE A 537 -6.03 -5.75 -8.00
CA ILE A 537 -7.09 -5.73 -6.99
C ILE A 537 -8.37 -6.26 -7.62
N TYR A 538 -9.07 -7.16 -6.94
CA TYR A 538 -10.46 -7.49 -7.24
C TYR A 538 -11.39 -6.65 -6.37
N ARG A 539 -12.37 -5.99 -6.98
CA ARG A 539 -13.32 -5.14 -6.25
C ARG A 539 -14.74 -5.25 -6.80
N ASN A 540 -15.69 -4.82 -5.97
CA ASN A 540 -17.06 -4.56 -6.40
C ASN A 540 -17.15 -3.15 -6.98
N GLN A 541 -18.15 -2.90 -7.83
CA GLN A 541 -18.54 -1.56 -8.18
C GLN A 541 -19.00 -0.84 -6.90
N SER A 542 -18.32 0.25 -6.56
CA SER A 542 -18.61 0.99 -5.33
C SER A 542 -20.05 1.53 -5.33
N ILE A 543 -20.68 1.57 -4.15
CA ILE A 543 -22.00 2.21 -3.93
C ILE A 543 -21.95 3.64 -4.45
N ASN A 544 -20.84 4.32 -4.16
CA ASN A 544 -20.51 5.63 -4.68
C ASN A 544 -19.32 5.49 -5.62
N LYS A 545 -19.56 5.67 -6.94
CA LYS A 545 -18.53 5.56 -7.99
C LYS A 545 -17.25 6.38 -7.73
N ASN A 546 -17.30 7.34 -6.82
CA ASN A 546 -16.21 8.24 -6.48
C ASN A 546 -15.37 7.84 -5.26
N LEU A 547 -15.61 6.68 -4.64
CA LEU A 547 -14.87 6.21 -3.46
C LEU A 547 -14.51 4.73 -3.57
N ASP A 548 -13.25 4.43 -3.30
CA ASP A 548 -12.57 3.18 -3.64
C ASP A 548 -12.04 2.45 -2.40
N SER A 549 -12.94 2.18 -1.44
CA SER A 549 -12.62 1.40 -0.24
C SER A 549 -13.73 0.39 0.06
N SER A 550 -13.36 -0.77 0.63
CA SER A 550 -14.34 -1.70 1.19
C SER A 550 -15.17 -1.00 2.27
N PRO A 551 -16.49 -1.24 2.39
CA PRO A 551 -17.28 -0.58 3.41
C PRO A 551 -16.81 -0.87 4.84
N LEU A 552 -16.21 -2.03 5.11
CA LEU A 552 -15.74 -2.45 6.44
C LEU A 552 -14.25 -2.19 6.69
N TYR A 553 -13.59 -1.47 5.79
CA TYR A 553 -12.16 -1.15 5.85
C TYR A 553 -11.73 -0.55 7.21
N HIS A 554 -10.66 -1.10 7.79
CA HIS A 554 -10.04 -0.78 9.08
C HIS A 554 -10.99 -0.84 10.29
N THR A 555 -12.04 -1.64 10.19
CA THR A 555 -12.96 -1.92 11.31
C THR A 555 -12.60 -3.25 11.97
N GLN A 556 -13.17 -3.53 13.15
CA GLN A 556 -13.05 -4.86 13.74
C GLN A 556 -13.79 -5.96 12.96
N TYR A 557 -14.59 -5.60 11.94
CA TYR A 557 -15.44 -6.54 11.20
C TYR A 557 -14.73 -7.20 10.01
N GLU A 558 -13.48 -6.83 9.72
CA GLU A 558 -12.62 -7.47 8.72
C GLU A 558 -12.16 -8.86 9.20
N THR A 559 -13.13 -9.77 9.26
CA THR A 559 -13.00 -11.12 9.82
C THR A 559 -12.94 -12.16 8.71
N PHE A 560 -12.41 -13.35 9.02
CA PHE A 560 -12.46 -14.48 8.07
C PHE A 560 -13.89 -14.75 7.58
N ARG A 561 -14.88 -14.63 8.48
CA ARG A 561 -16.31 -14.79 8.17
C ARG A 561 -16.77 -13.82 7.08
N LEU A 562 -16.36 -12.55 7.15
CA LEU A 562 -16.68 -11.57 6.12
C LEU A 562 -16.29 -12.07 4.73
N VAL A 563 -15.05 -12.57 4.61
CA VAL A 563 -14.53 -13.08 3.34
C VAL A 563 -15.25 -14.35 2.92
N LYS A 564 -15.35 -15.34 3.82
CA LYS A 564 -15.92 -16.67 3.53
C LYS A 564 -17.42 -16.66 3.23
N GLU A 565 -18.20 -15.77 3.84
CA GLU A 565 -19.66 -15.78 3.64
C GLU A 565 -20.11 -14.79 2.56
N PHE A 566 -19.43 -13.66 2.40
CA PHE A 566 -19.98 -12.55 1.60
C PHE A 566 -19.12 -12.10 0.43
N ILE A 567 -17.81 -12.33 0.46
CA ILE A 567 -16.90 -11.80 -0.58
C ILE A 567 -16.48 -12.90 -1.55
N ASP A 568 -15.91 -13.99 -1.04
CA ASP A 568 -15.33 -15.05 -1.87
C ASP A 568 -15.53 -16.45 -1.26
N PRO A 569 -16.77 -16.97 -1.23
CA PRO A 569 -17.06 -18.19 -0.49
C PRO A 569 -16.28 -19.42 -0.92
N GLU A 570 -15.97 -19.53 -2.21
CA GLU A 570 -15.20 -20.65 -2.78
C GLU A 570 -13.73 -20.29 -3.03
N PHE A 571 -13.28 -19.13 -2.57
CA PHE A 571 -11.92 -18.62 -2.75
C PHE A 571 -11.44 -18.54 -4.22
N GLN A 572 -12.36 -18.55 -5.19
CA GLN A 572 -12.03 -18.50 -6.61
C GLN A 572 -11.46 -17.14 -7.01
N THR A 573 -11.90 -16.06 -6.37
CA THR A 573 -11.38 -14.70 -6.61
C THR A 573 -9.93 -14.61 -6.13
N HIS A 574 -9.65 -15.10 -4.92
CA HIS A 574 -8.28 -15.20 -4.40
C HIS A 574 -7.40 -16.08 -5.29
N GLN A 575 -7.92 -17.21 -5.77
CA GLN A 575 -7.19 -18.09 -6.69
C GLN A 575 -6.89 -17.40 -8.02
N ALA A 576 -7.85 -16.69 -8.60
CA ALA A 576 -7.68 -15.97 -9.87
C ALA A 576 -6.62 -14.86 -9.75
N ILE A 577 -6.64 -14.07 -8.68
CA ILE A 577 -5.65 -13.02 -8.46
C ILE A 577 -4.27 -13.57 -8.15
N ALA A 578 -4.17 -14.67 -7.37
CA ALA A 578 -2.92 -15.38 -7.13
C ALA A 578 -2.32 -15.90 -8.45
N ARG A 579 -3.14 -16.44 -9.35
CA ARG A 579 -2.69 -16.84 -10.69
C ARG A 579 -2.18 -15.67 -11.52
N VAL A 580 -2.85 -14.52 -11.48
CA VAL A 580 -2.40 -13.31 -12.21
C VAL A 580 -1.07 -12.79 -11.67
N ILE A 581 -0.97 -12.56 -10.36
CA ILE A 581 0.24 -12.03 -9.71
C ILE A 581 1.39 -13.02 -9.88
N GLY A 582 1.14 -14.30 -9.60
CA GLY A 582 2.12 -15.37 -9.73
C GLY A 582 2.61 -15.57 -11.15
N LEU A 583 1.71 -15.56 -12.14
CA LEU A 583 2.10 -15.64 -13.56
C LEU A 583 2.89 -14.40 -13.99
N ALA A 584 2.52 -13.21 -13.50
CA ALA A 584 3.27 -12.00 -13.78
C ALA A 584 4.70 -12.09 -13.21
N ALA A 585 4.84 -12.53 -11.97
CA ALA A 585 6.14 -12.73 -11.33
C ALA A 585 6.96 -13.81 -12.04
N LEU A 586 6.38 -14.97 -12.34
CA LEU A 586 7.02 -16.05 -13.07
C LEU A 586 7.55 -15.55 -14.43
N THR A 587 6.72 -14.81 -15.17
CA THR A 587 7.08 -14.27 -16.49
C THR A 587 8.21 -13.25 -16.40
N LEU A 588 8.10 -12.25 -15.52
CA LEU A 588 9.14 -11.22 -15.36
C LEU A 588 10.47 -11.81 -14.85
N THR A 589 10.39 -12.89 -14.09
CA THR A 589 11.56 -13.56 -13.53
C THR A 589 12.30 -14.39 -14.58
N ASP A 590 11.58 -15.01 -15.52
CA ASP A 590 12.17 -16.01 -16.43
C ASP A 590 12.35 -15.55 -17.88
N ILE A 591 11.60 -14.55 -18.33
CA ILE A 591 11.68 -14.08 -19.73
C ILE A 591 13.04 -13.47 -20.04
N ASP A 592 13.61 -13.80 -21.20
CA ASP A 592 14.93 -13.28 -21.60
C ASP A 592 14.93 -11.77 -21.82
N LEU A 593 13.95 -11.27 -22.57
CA LEU A 593 13.75 -9.85 -22.86
C LEU A 593 12.55 -9.34 -22.06
N LEU A 594 12.76 -8.31 -21.26
CA LEU A 594 11.71 -7.72 -20.44
C LEU A 594 10.58 -7.15 -21.31
N PRO A 595 9.30 -7.39 -20.97
CA PRO A 595 8.15 -7.01 -21.78
C PRO A 595 7.75 -5.54 -21.57
N PHE A 596 8.73 -4.64 -21.48
CA PHE A 596 8.51 -3.22 -21.23
C PHE A 596 8.33 -2.45 -22.53
N ASN A 597 7.35 -1.55 -22.56
CA ASN A 597 7.10 -0.70 -23.73
C ASN A 597 7.24 0.80 -23.37
N PRO A 598 8.37 1.46 -23.71
CA PRO A 598 8.58 2.88 -23.39
C PRO A 598 7.62 3.82 -24.15
N GLU A 599 6.98 3.39 -25.24
CA GLU A 599 5.96 4.22 -25.91
C GLU A 599 4.70 4.42 -25.04
N ARG A 600 4.40 3.47 -24.15
CA ARG A 600 3.33 3.64 -23.15
C ARG A 600 3.66 4.75 -22.17
N TYR A 601 4.95 4.91 -21.84
CA TYR A 601 5.42 6.02 -21.01
C TYR A 601 5.26 7.37 -21.71
N HIS A 602 5.55 7.43 -23.02
CA HIS A 602 5.29 8.63 -23.82
C HIS A 602 3.81 9.04 -23.77
N GLN A 603 2.88 8.08 -23.93
CA GLN A 603 1.44 8.38 -23.84
C GLN A 603 1.06 8.94 -22.46
N ALA A 604 1.58 8.36 -21.38
CA ALA A 604 1.35 8.87 -20.03
C ALA A 604 1.87 10.31 -19.85
N LEU A 605 3.03 10.64 -20.42
CA LEU A 605 3.59 12.00 -20.41
C LEU A 605 2.71 12.99 -21.18
N VAL A 606 2.14 12.59 -22.32
CA VAL A 606 1.21 13.43 -23.11
C VAL A 606 -0.08 13.72 -22.32
N ASP A 607 -0.63 12.70 -21.67
CA ASP A 607 -1.82 12.84 -20.82
C ASP A 607 -1.57 13.84 -19.67
N LEU A 608 -0.44 13.67 -18.95
CA LEU A 608 -0.04 14.55 -17.86
C LEU A 608 0.24 15.97 -18.33
N PHE A 609 0.90 16.12 -19.49
CA PHE A 609 1.17 17.41 -20.09
C PHE A 609 -0.13 18.15 -20.44
N THR A 610 -1.09 17.45 -21.03
CA THR A 610 -2.39 18.01 -21.38
C THR A 610 -3.15 18.49 -20.15
N LEU A 611 -3.18 17.66 -19.09
CA LEU A 611 -3.79 18.02 -17.82
C LEU A 611 -3.10 19.24 -17.18
N THR A 612 -1.77 19.22 -17.11
CA THR A 612 -0.96 20.31 -16.54
C THR A 612 -1.23 21.63 -17.28
N LYS A 613 -1.25 21.60 -18.61
CA LYS A 613 -1.52 22.76 -19.45
C LYS A 613 -2.94 23.30 -19.26
N SER A 614 -3.92 22.44 -18.96
CA SER A 614 -5.31 22.89 -18.72
C SER A 614 -5.53 23.63 -17.40
N VAL A 615 -4.65 23.41 -16.40
CA VAL A 615 -4.77 24.03 -15.07
C VAL A 615 -3.72 25.11 -14.81
N ALA A 616 -2.67 25.17 -15.63
CA ALA A 616 -1.60 26.14 -15.48
C ALA A 616 -2.01 27.55 -15.92
N PRO A 617 -1.44 28.61 -15.30
CA PRO A 617 -1.58 29.98 -15.79
C PRO A 617 -1.12 30.14 -17.23
N GLN A 618 -1.84 30.94 -18.02
CA GLN A 618 -1.52 31.20 -19.43
C GLN A 618 -0.12 31.82 -19.65
N SER A 619 0.48 32.42 -18.62
CA SER A 619 1.82 32.99 -18.66
C SER A 619 2.95 31.96 -18.66
N ILE A 620 2.66 30.69 -18.36
CA ILE A 620 3.68 29.63 -18.34
C ILE A 620 3.97 29.15 -19.77
N ASN A 621 5.24 29.23 -20.17
CA ASN A 621 5.70 28.70 -21.44
C ASN A 621 6.03 27.20 -21.32
N PHE A 622 5.32 26.37 -22.07
CA PHE A 622 5.46 24.91 -22.09
C PHE A 622 6.35 24.36 -23.21
N THR A 623 6.96 25.21 -24.05
CA THR A 623 7.72 24.78 -25.24
C THR A 623 8.85 23.80 -24.90
N SER A 624 9.64 24.06 -23.85
CA SER A 624 10.74 23.15 -23.48
C SER A 624 10.24 21.78 -23.03
N LEU A 625 9.12 21.73 -22.28
CA LEU A 625 8.53 20.47 -21.83
C LEU A 625 7.92 19.69 -23.00
N GLN A 626 7.20 20.36 -23.90
CA GLN A 626 6.68 19.74 -25.12
C GLN A 626 7.81 19.15 -25.97
N ASN A 627 8.88 19.92 -26.20
CA ASN A 627 10.04 19.44 -26.96
C ASN A 627 10.69 18.22 -26.31
N ALA A 628 10.79 18.18 -24.98
CA ALA A 628 11.32 17.01 -24.26
C ALA A 628 10.43 15.77 -24.43
N ILE A 629 9.10 15.93 -24.37
CA ILE A 629 8.15 14.83 -24.61
C ILE A 629 8.25 14.32 -26.06
N ASP A 630 8.35 15.22 -27.03
CA ASP A 630 8.50 14.87 -28.45
C ASP A 630 9.84 14.16 -28.71
N GLN A 631 10.92 14.59 -28.06
CA GLN A 631 12.21 13.91 -28.11
C GLN A 631 12.12 12.50 -27.49
N PHE A 632 11.47 12.37 -26.33
CA PHE A 632 11.28 11.08 -25.69
C PHE A 632 10.49 10.11 -26.58
N LYS A 633 9.45 10.57 -27.27
CA LYS A 633 8.72 9.79 -28.27
C LYS A 633 9.66 9.17 -29.30
N ASN A 634 10.51 9.99 -29.92
CA ASN A 634 11.41 9.55 -30.97
C ASN A 634 12.41 8.50 -30.46
N VAL A 635 12.95 8.71 -29.25
CA VAL A 635 13.88 7.76 -28.62
C VAL A 635 13.18 6.45 -28.27
N ALA A 636 11.96 6.49 -27.71
CA ALA A 636 11.17 5.30 -27.39
C ALA A 636 10.84 4.47 -28.64
N THR A 637 10.41 5.11 -29.73
CA THR A 637 10.14 4.42 -31.00
C THR A 637 11.40 3.83 -31.61
N GLN A 638 12.54 4.54 -31.57
CA GLN A 638 13.82 4.01 -32.04
C GLN A 638 14.31 2.84 -31.19
N PHE A 639 14.11 2.89 -29.87
CA PHE A 639 14.41 1.78 -28.96
C PHE A 639 13.59 0.54 -29.35
N ASN A 640 12.27 0.67 -29.47
CA ASN A 640 11.39 -0.44 -29.86
C ASN A 640 11.77 -1.02 -31.23
N TYR A 641 12.05 -0.15 -32.21
CA TYR A 641 12.52 -0.58 -33.52
C TYR A 641 13.83 -1.40 -33.41
N ARG A 642 14.81 -0.93 -32.63
CA ARG A 642 16.08 -1.63 -32.41
C ARG A 642 15.86 -3.01 -31.81
N VAL A 643 15.02 -3.10 -30.77
CA VAL A 643 14.67 -4.34 -30.08
C VAL A 643 14.00 -5.34 -31.02
N GLN A 644 13.14 -4.88 -31.93
CA GLN A 644 12.41 -5.74 -32.85
C GLN A 644 13.23 -6.18 -34.07
N THR A 645 14.15 -5.35 -34.57
CA THR A 645 14.77 -5.56 -35.90
C THR A 645 16.26 -5.87 -35.87
N THR A 646 17.00 -5.40 -34.87
CA THR A 646 18.47 -5.44 -34.88
C THR A 646 19.08 -6.16 -33.68
N LEU A 647 18.30 -6.40 -32.62
CA LEU A 647 18.77 -7.08 -31.43
C LEU A 647 19.04 -8.56 -31.72
N ASP A 648 20.28 -8.99 -31.54
CA ASP A 648 20.62 -10.40 -31.52
C ASP A 648 20.25 -11.00 -30.16
N LYS A 649 19.07 -11.64 -30.11
CA LYS A 649 18.54 -12.29 -28.90
C LYS A 649 19.39 -13.49 -28.44
N SER A 650 20.26 -14.04 -29.29
CA SER A 650 21.18 -15.10 -28.89
C SER A 650 22.40 -14.59 -28.13
N ASN A 651 22.65 -13.27 -28.18
CA ASN A 651 23.78 -12.65 -27.50
C ASN A 651 23.37 -12.17 -26.09
N PRO A 652 23.86 -12.83 -25.03
CA PRO A 652 23.45 -12.50 -23.66
C PRO A 652 23.86 -11.08 -23.23
N ILE A 653 24.95 -10.54 -23.78
CA ILE A 653 25.39 -9.17 -23.49
C ILE A 653 24.47 -8.14 -24.14
N GLN A 654 24.02 -8.38 -25.38
CA GLN A 654 23.07 -7.47 -26.02
C GLN A 654 21.70 -7.50 -25.32
N LEU A 655 21.21 -8.69 -24.95
CA LEU A 655 20.00 -8.83 -24.14
C LEU A 655 20.12 -8.07 -22.83
N ARG A 656 21.24 -8.22 -22.11
CA ARG A 656 21.48 -7.52 -20.85
C ARG A 656 21.50 -6.00 -21.04
N ILE A 657 22.20 -5.49 -22.05
CA ILE A 657 22.24 -4.05 -22.34
C ILE A 657 20.84 -3.51 -22.62
N VAL A 658 20.02 -4.24 -23.37
CA VAL A 658 18.64 -3.83 -23.67
C VAL A 658 17.73 -3.91 -22.45
N ASN A 659 17.87 -4.93 -21.60
CA ASN A 659 17.08 -5.03 -20.37
C ASN A 659 17.46 -3.97 -19.31
N ASP A 660 18.71 -3.51 -19.33
CA ASP A 660 19.19 -2.45 -18.43
C ASP A 660 18.79 -1.03 -18.93
N GLN A 661 18.39 -0.90 -20.19
CA GLN A 661 17.88 0.33 -20.81
C GLN A 661 16.38 0.48 -20.62
#